data_AF-A0A1I5Y9V6-F1
#
_entry.id   AF-A0A1I5Y9V6-F1
#
_cell.length_a   1.000
_cell.length_b   1.000
_cell.length_c   1.000
_cell.angle_alpha   90.00
_cell.angle_beta   90.00
_cell.angle_gamma   90.00
#
_symmetry.space_group_name_H-M   'P 1'
#
loop_
_entity.id
_entity.type
_entity.pdbx_description
1 polymer ?
#
loop_
_entity_poly.entity_id
_entity_poly.type
_entity_poly.pdbx_seq_one_letter_code
_entity_poly.pdbx_strand_id
1 'polypeptide(L)'
;MMKSTLVLLLAGIAAFLTLAFRPAAEPKTQIFLVGDSTMSEKADLTKPERGWGMEFGQYFDGSVTIRNTAVNGRSTKSFLREGRWAKVLEELKPGDWVFIQFGHNDSKAEDSVRSAPAQTLYRQLLTKYVQEAKKKGANPVLLTPVGRRYFDDKGKRKDDHGAYPSVVREVAKAQKVPLIDLHEKSWAMYSAMGEEGTRPLFWSYLNGYYQPNPVAPAKNDNTHFSEYGATRVAQLVAQSVKEQNLALASRLARAPYDGKYAHDLPVVLEPVFKKDTFNLTKYGAVADGQTLNTEAFRKAIDACAVNGGTVLVPRGLWLTGPIVLKSNVNLHLATGALVQFSAKPLDYPLVSTTWEGEEAIRSQAPISGVDLTNIAITGKGTFDGAGDAWRPVKKSKLNDSQWKTLVASGGVLNDKKDFWYPSASSLKGNQMAAAGTLPKGTDPKNLDDIRDYLRPNMLSLTRCKQILFEGFTIQNSPAWTIHPLLCENITLRNVTAKNPWYGQNTDALDLESCRNGVVEGCTFDVGDDGICIKSGRDEQGRKRGVPTENFIIRDTKVYHAHGGFVIGSEMSGGARNIYVNNCTFMGTDVGLRFKTARGRGGVVENIFVDGVDMTDIAGEAILFDMYYAAKDPVPLAGESTAPPVMKAEPLNEGTPQLRGFRIRNVTCKGATTGILVRGLPEMSIKDISLENIVLESKKGLVCQEAENIRLKNVTLLSTDTAPVMEVQNSRNIALDGIRYTNGADLLLRVTGDRSKDIRLANTNTKQAKKDVELGQKVAKKTVVMAKR
;
A
#
# COMPACT_ATOMS: atom_id res chain seq x y z
N MET A 1 -51.01 -2.94 49.44
CA MET A 1 -49.73 -3.69 49.33
C MET A 1 -49.75 -4.87 48.35
N MET A 2 -50.85 -5.61 48.12
CA MET A 2 -50.83 -6.78 47.21
C MET A 2 -50.70 -6.47 45.70
N LYS A 3 -51.14 -5.29 45.21
CA LYS A 3 -51.06 -4.95 43.78
C LYS A 3 -49.64 -4.57 43.31
N SER A 4 -48.82 -3.97 44.17
CA SER A 4 -47.43 -3.59 43.83
C SER A 4 -46.49 -4.80 43.76
N THR A 5 -46.72 -5.80 44.61
CA THR A 5 -45.91 -7.03 44.63
C THR A 5 -46.16 -7.91 43.40
N LEU A 6 -47.40 -7.94 42.88
CA LEU A 6 -47.74 -8.71 41.69
C LEU A 6 -47.14 -8.12 40.40
N VAL A 7 -47.08 -6.78 40.30
CA VAL A 7 -46.46 -6.08 39.16
C VAL A 7 -44.93 -6.24 39.15
N LEU A 8 -44.28 -6.22 40.32
CA LEU A 8 -42.85 -6.52 40.45
C LEU A 8 -42.52 -7.99 40.16
N LEU A 9 -43.40 -8.93 40.53
CA LEU A 9 -43.23 -10.35 40.21
C LEU A 9 -43.38 -10.61 38.71
N LEU A 10 -44.37 -9.99 38.06
CA LEU A 10 -44.60 -10.11 36.60
C LEU A 10 -43.48 -9.43 35.79
N ALA A 11 -42.96 -8.28 36.24
CA ALA A 11 -41.80 -7.63 35.62
C ALA A 11 -40.51 -8.45 35.80
N GLY A 12 -40.32 -9.09 36.95
CA GLY A 12 -39.21 -10.02 37.20
C GLY A 12 -39.26 -11.28 36.35
N ILE A 13 -40.45 -11.85 36.13
CA ILE A 13 -40.66 -13.03 35.27
C ILE A 13 -40.46 -12.67 33.79
N ALA A 14 -40.88 -11.48 33.35
CA ALA A 14 -40.62 -10.99 31.99
C ALA A 14 -39.12 -10.70 31.74
N ALA A 15 -38.40 -10.17 32.74
CA ALA A 15 -36.95 -9.99 32.68
C ALA A 15 -36.19 -11.33 32.69
N PHE A 16 -36.69 -12.35 33.41
CA PHE A 16 -36.12 -13.70 33.36
C PHE A 16 -36.41 -14.44 32.04
N LEU A 17 -37.59 -14.25 31.44
CA LEU A 17 -37.95 -14.84 30.15
C LEU A 17 -37.18 -14.21 28.98
N THR A 18 -36.83 -12.92 29.06
CA THR A 18 -35.98 -12.25 28.05
C THR A 18 -34.49 -12.59 28.17
N LEU A 19 -34.02 -13.01 29.35
CA LEU A 19 -32.69 -13.58 29.55
C LEU A 19 -32.61 -15.07 29.15
N ALA A 20 -33.74 -15.79 29.14
CA ALA A 20 -33.81 -17.22 28.79
C ALA A 20 -33.86 -17.51 27.27
N PHE A 21 -34.03 -16.48 26.43
CA PHE A 21 -34.01 -16.60 24.96
C PHE A 21 -32.85 -15.81 24.33
N ARG A 22 -31.63 -15.93 24.87
CA ARG A 22 -30.46 -15.75 24.01
C ARG A 22 -30.45 -16.94 23.05
N PRO A 23 -30.61 -16.77 21.72
CA PRO A 23 -30.37 -17.88 20.81
C PRO A 23 -28.98 -18.41 21.13
N ALA A 24 -28.88 -19.73 21.36
CA ALA A 24 -27.58 -20.36 21.53
C ALA A 24 -26.70 -19.90 20.36
N ALA A 25 -25.49 -19.40 20.65
CA ALA A 25 -24.58 -18.96 19.60
C ALA A 25 -24.49 -20.08 18.56
N GLU A 26 -24.73 -19.75 17.28
CA GLU A 26 -24.66 -20.76 16.22
C GLU A 26 -23.33 -21.52 16.36
N PRO A 27 -23.35 -22.86 16.32
CA PRO A 27 -22.14 -23.63 16.48
C PRO A 27 -21.13 -23.23 15.40
N LYS A 28 -20.01 -22.65 15.83
CA LYS A 28 -18.92 -22.26 14.93
C LYS A 28 -18.49 -23.47 14.11
N THR A 29 -18.31 -23.27 12.81
CA THR A 29 -17.76 -24.35 11.97
C THR A 29 -16.34 -24.63 12.40
N GLN A 30 -16.03 -25.89 12.65
CA GLN A 30 -14.67 -26.29 13.02
C GLN A 30 -13.89 -26.72 11.78
N ILE A 31 -12.63 -26.29 11.73
CA ILE A 31 -11.64 -26.81 10.78
C ILE A 31 -10.57 -27.52 11.59
N PHE A 32 -10.49 -28.83 11.45
CA PHE A 32 -9.38 -29.63 11.96
C PHE A 32 -8.22 -29.58 10.97
N LEU A 33 -7.05 -29.13 11.43
CA LEU A 33 -5.82 -29.22 10.66
C LEU A 33 -5.06 -30.46 11.12
N VAL A 34 -4.82 -31.39 10.20
CA VAL A 34 -4.22 -32.70 10.46
C VAL A 34 -2.99 -32.84 9.59
N GLY A 35 -1.80 -32.82 10.20
CA GLY A 35 -0.58 -32.82 9.42
C GLY A 35 0.72 -32.85 10.21
N ASP A 36 1.78 -32.43 9.50
CA ASP A 36 3.18 -32.47 9.96
C ASP A 36 3.68 -31.11 10.50
N SER A 37 4.99 -30.98 10.62
CA SER A 37 5.67 -29.82 11.20
C SER A 37 5.47 -28.51 10.43
N THR A 38 5.14 -28.55 9.15
CA THR A 38 4.92 -27.33 8.36
C THR A 38 3.57 -26.67 8.66
N MET A 39 2.63 -27.42 9.23
CA MET A 39 1.28 -26.98 9.61
C MET A 39 1.12 -26.80 11.12
N SER A 40 1.92 -27.50 11.94
CA SER A 40 1.73 -27.63 13.39
C SER A 40 1.86 -26.35 14.20
N GLU A 41 1.17 -26.33 15.33
CA GLU A 41 1.33 -25.35 16.41
C GLU A 41 2.75 -25.37 17.00
N LYS A 42 3.29 -24.19 17.34
CA LYS A 42 4.60 -24.04 18.00
C LYS A 42 4.41 -23.40 19.37
N ALA A 43 4.54 -24.20 20.43
CA ALA A 43 4.25 -23.77 21.80
C ALA A 43 5.24 -22.71 22.34
N ASP A 44 6.49 -22.75 21.90
CA ASP A 44 7.53 -21.81 22.31
C ASP A 44 7.61 -20.65 21.31
N LEU A 45 6.83 -19.60 21.54
CA LEU A 45 6.76 -18.43 20.67
C LEU A 45 8.04 -17.58 20.70
N THR A 46 8.97 -17.85 21.62
CA THR A 46 10.30 -17.22 21.63
C THR A 46 11.19 -17.73 20.49
N LYS A 47 10.85 -18.90 19.91
CA LYS A 47 11.46 -19.40 18.69
C LYS A 47 10.74 -18.82 17.47
N PRO A 48 11.46 -18.46 16.40
CA PRO A 48 10.86 -17.84 15.21
C PRO A 48 10.14 -18.85 14.29
N GLU A 49 10.28 -20.16 14.52
CA GLU A 49 9.59 -21.19 13.76
C GLU A 49 8.06 -21.05 13.92
N ARG A 50 7.32 -21.12 12.81
CA ARG A 50 5.85 -21.13 12.76
C ARG A 50 5.38 -22.19 11.78
N GLY A 51 4.26 -22.85 12.12
CA GLY A 51 3.51 -23.65 11.16
C GLY A 51 2.42 -22.80 10.52
N TRP A 52 2.11 -23.00 9.24
CA TRP A 52 1.11 -22.18 8.56
C TRP A 52 -0.30 -22.31 9.18
N GLY A 53 -0.58 -23.42 9.87
CA GLY A 53 -1.85 -23.63 10.56
C GLY A 53 -2.10 -22.65 11.72
N MET A 54 -1.05 -22.06 12.27
CA MET A 54 -1.15 -20.99 13.29
C MET A 54 -1.76 -19.71 12.71
N GLU A 55 -1.42 -19.42 11.45
CA GLU A 55 -1.79 -18.18 10.77
C GLU A 55 -3.14 -18.28 10.04
N PHE A 56 -3.61 -19.50 9.76
CA PHE A 56 -4.78 -19.71 8.89
C PHE A 56 -6.09 -19.11 9.42
N GLY A 57 -6.25 -19.05 10.74
CA GLY A 57 -7.46 -18.52 11.38
C GLY A 57 -7.76 -17.05 11.05
N GLN A 58 -6.73 -16.25 10.75
CA GLN A 58 -6.89 -14.81 10.48
C GLN A 58 -7.67 -14.50 9.19
N TYR A 59 -7.84 -15.49 8.31
CA TYR A 59 -8.54 -15.32 7.04
C TYR A 59 -10.04 -15.63 7.10
N PHE A 60 -10.60 -15.84 8.31
CA PHE A 60 -12.02 -16.10 8.53
C PHE A 60 -12.68 -15.01 9.39
N ASP A 61 -13.98 -14.80 9.21
CA ASP A 61 -14.78 -13.75 9.87
C ASP A 61 -15.10 -13.99 11.36
N GLY A 62 -14.41 -14.92 12.00
CA GLY A 62 -14.64 -15.32 13.40
C GLY A 62 -15.74 -16.37 13.60
N SER A 63 -16.50 -16.75 12.54
CA SER A 63 -17.48 -17.86 12.57
C SER A 63 -16.83 -19.25 12.49
N VAL A 64 -15.52 -19.31 12.26
CA VAL A 64 -14.72 -20.54 12.16
C VAL A 64 -13.83 -20.70 13.39
N THR A 65 -13.71 -21.93 13.88
CA THR A 65 -12.72 -22.31 14.89
C THR A 65 -11.67 -23.22 14.26
N ILE A 66 -10.39 -22.83 14.35
CA ILE A 66 -9.28 -23.67 13.90
C ILE A 66 -8.87 -24.59 15.05
N ARG A 67 -8.93 -25.91 14.79
CA ARG A 67 -8.40 -26.96 15.66
C ARG A 67 -7.12 -27.50 15.02
N ASN A 68 -5.99 -26.85 15.32
CA ASN A 68 -4.70 -27.30 14.81
C ASN A 68 -4.20 -28.51 15.59
N THR A 69 -4.34 -29.71 15.00
CA THR A 69 -3.91 -30.98 15.59
C THR A 69 -2.64 -31.52 14.93
N ALA A 70 -2.05 -30.77 13.99
CA ALA A 70 -0.81 -31.14 13.33
C ALA A 70 0.37 -31.09 14.30
N VAL A 71 1.37 -31.96 14.09
CA VAL A 71 2.45 -32.17 15.07
C VAL A 71 3.81 -32.32 14.41
N ASN A 72 4.81 -31.68 15.01
CA ASN A 72 6.21 -31.78 14.59
C ASN A 72 6.67 -33.22 14.41
N GLY A 73 7.28 -33.49 13.26
CA GLY A 73 7.89 -34.78 12.94
C GLY A 73 6.91 -35.93 12.74
N ARG A 74 5.60 -35.68 12.59
CA ARG A 74 4.63 -36.76 12.33
C ARG A 74 4.47 -37.01 10.83
N SER A 75 4.23 -38.27 10.51
CA SER A 75 3.86 -38.80 9.19
C SER A 75 2.44 -39.37 9.27
N THR A 76 1.84 -39.76 8.15
CA THR A 76 0.55 -40.48 8.17
C THR A 76 0.61 -41.69 9.10
N LYS A 77 1.69 -42.48 9.04
CA LYS A 77 1.90 -43.69 9.84
C LYS A 77 2.03 -43.39 11.34
N SER A 78 2.91 -42.47 11.73
CA SER A 78 3.14 -42.18 13.15
C SER A 78 1.97 -41.45 13.79
N PHE A 79 1.27 -40.59 13.04
CA PHE A 79 0.06 -39.91 13.53
C PHE A 79 -1.06 -40.91 13.87
N LEU A 80 -1.24 -41.95 13.04
CA LEU A 80 -2.17 -43.04 13.34
C LEU A 80 -1.71 -43.84 14.55
N ARG A 81 -0.46 -44.31 14.56
CA ARG A 81 0.10 -45.16 15.62
C ARG A 81 0.04 -44.49 17.00
N GLU A 82 0.28 -43.18 17.07
CA GLU A 82 0.21 -42.40 18.31
C GLU A 82 -1.22 -42.14 18.80
N GLY A 83 -2.25 -42.66 18.12
CA GLY A 83 -3.66 -42.47 18.50
C GLY A 83 -4.18 -41.05 18.25
N ARG A 84 -3.44 -40.21 17.52
CA ARG A 84 -3.83 -38.80 17.28
C ARG A 84 -5.02 -38.71 16.34
N TRP A 85 -5.06 -39.55 15.32
CA TRP A 85 -6.21 -39.64 14.42
C TRP A 85 -7.47 -40.11 15.15
N ALA A 86 -7.35 -41.05 16.09
CA ALA A 86 -8.47 -41.49 16.92
C ALA A 86 -9.07 -40.32 17.73
N LYS A 87 -8.21 -39.50 18.36
CA LYS A 87 -8.65 -38.28 19.07
C LYS A 87 -9.37 -37.29 18.16
N VAL A 88 -8.87 -37.07 16.94
CA VAL A 88 -9.59 -36.23 15.95
C VAL A 88 -10.98 -36.80 15.66
N LEU A 89 -11.10 -38.12 15.43
CA LEU A 89 -12.39 -38.76 15.16
C LEU A 89 -13.36 -38.77 16.34
N GLU A 90 -12.86 -38.75 17.57
CA GLU A 90 -13.66 -38.61 18.80
C GLU A 90 -14.29 -37.21 18.89
N GLU A 91 -13.56 -36.17 18.51
CA GLU A 91 -14.02 -34.77 18.56
C GLU A 91 -14.83 -34.33 17.33
N LEU A 92 -14.67 -35.03 16.20
CA LEU A 92 -15.25 -34.65 14.91
C LEU A 92 -16.77 -34.77 14.89
N LYS A 93 -17.45 -33.72 14.41
CA LYS A 93 -18.91 -33.65 14.26
C LYS A 93 -19.31 -33.57 12.78
N PRO A 94 -20.54 -33.99 12.42
CA PRO A 94 -21.06 -33.78 11.07
C PRO A 94 -21.00 -32.30 10.67
N GLY A 95 -20.53 -32.01 9.45
CA GLY A 95 -20.35 -30.65 8.93
C GLY A 95 -18.99 -30.01 9.20
N ASP A 96 -18.19 -30.55 10.14
CA ASP A 96 -16.81 -30.09 10.37
C ASP A 96 -15.94 -30.29 9.12
N TRP A 97 -14.86 -29.53 9.01
CA TRP A 97 -13.88 -29.64 7.93
C TRP A 97 -12.60 -30.28 8.43
N VAL A 98 -11.95 -31.09 7.60
CA VAL A 98 -10.68 -31.75 7.95
C VAL A 98 -9.66 -31.53 6.84
N PHE A 99 -8.70 -30.64 7.09
CA PHE A 99 -7.61 -30.34 6.16
C PHE A 99 -6.44 -31.26 6.47
N ILE A 100 -6.12 -32.17 5.55
CA ILE A 100 -5.15 -33.24 5.75
C ILE A 100 -3.91 -32.99 4.86
N GLN A 101 -2.75 -32.78 5.48
CA GLN A 101 -1.47 -32.54 4.80
C GLN A 101 -0.34 -33.38 5.41
N PHE A 102 0.25 -34.28 4.63
CA PHE A 102 1.41 -35.08 5.01
C PHE A 102 2.36 -35.24 3.82
N GLY A 103 3.46 -35.99 3.99
CA GLY A 103 4.42 -36.29 2.94
C GLY A 103 5.87 -35.99 3.34
N HIS A 104 6.12 -34.98 4.18
CA HIS A 104 7.49 -34.61 4.55
C HIS A 104 8.22 -35.70 5.35
N ASN A 105 7.54 -36.28 6.33
CA ASN A 105 8.13 -37.31 7.19
C ASN A 105 7.86 -38.72 6.66
N ASP A 106 6.81 -38.89 5.87
CA ASP A 106 6.50 -40.13 5.17
C ASP A 106 7.61 -40.52 4.17
N SER A 107 8.24 -39.51 3.54
CA SER A 107 9.29 -39.68 2.53
C SER A 107 10.66 -40.09 3.06
N LYS A 108 10.86 -40.17 4.38
CA LYS A 108 12.17 -40.49 4.99
C LYS A 108 12.37 -41.99 5.08
N ALA A 109 12.84 -42.63 4.00
CA ALA A 109 12.93 -44.09 3.90
C ALA A 109 13.73 -44.74 5.05
N GLU A 110 14.78 -44.07 5.52
CA GLU A 110 15.66 -44.46 6.61
C GLU A 110 15.02 -44.40 8.01
N ASP A 111 13.90 -43.69 8.19
CA ASP A 111 13.17 -43.61 9.47
C ASP A 111 12.00 -44.60 9.47
N SER A 112 12.23 -45.86 9.83
CA SER A 112 11.20 -46.92 9.82
C SER A 112 9.98 -46.62 10.70
N VAL A 113 10.14 -45.72 11.68
CA VAL A 113 9.09 -45.28 12.60
C VAL A 113 8.11 -44.34 11.89
N ARG A 114 8.59 -43.53 10.94
CA ARG A 114 7.80 -42.51 10.21
C ARG A 114 7.53 -42.88 8.75
N SER A 115 8.40 -43.63 8.10
CA SER A 115 8.34 -43.92 6.68
C SER A 115 7.06 -44.65 6.28
N ALA A 116 6.45 -44.19 5.19
CA ALA A 116 5.26 -44.79 4.60
C ALA A 116 5.41 -44.73 3.08
N PRO A 117 5.71 -45.86 2.39
CA PRO A 117 5.92 -45.83 0.94
C PRO A 117 4.73 -45.23 0.20
N ALA A 118 5.02 -44.27 -0.69
CA ALA A 118 4.03 -43.38 -1.31
C ALA A 118 2.84 -44.14 -1.92
N GLN A 119 3.13 -45.14 -2.77
CA GLN A 119 2.10 -45.86 -3.55
C GLN A 119 1.29 -46.87 -2.74
N THR A 120 1.79 -47.30 -1.58
CA THR A 120 1.15 -48.33 -0.74
C THR A 120 0.65 -47.73 0.57
N LEU A 121 1.45 -47.77 1.64
CA LEU A 121 1.00 -47.41 2.99
C LEU A 121 0.54 -45.95 3.08
N TYR A 122 1.23 -45.01 2.45
CA TYR A 122 0.84 -43.60 2.48
C TYR A 122 -0.52 -43.37 1.80
N ARG A 123 -0.70 -43.89 0.58
CA ARG A 123 -1.99 -43.91 -0.15
C ARG A 123 -3.10 -44.52 0.70
N GLN A 124 -2.84 -45.68 1.28
CA GLN A 124 -3.81 -46.41 2.10
C GLN A 124 -4.24 -45.57 3.32
N LEU A 125 -3.30 -44.94 4.01
CA LEU A 125 -3.57 -44.13 5.20
C LEU A 125 -4.30 -42.83 4.87
N LEU A 126 -3.92 -42.13 3.80
CA LEU A 126 -4.68 -40.96 3.33
C LEU A 126 -6.12 -41.33 2.97
N THR A 127 -6.30 -42.45 2.25
CA THR A 127 -7.62 -42.97 1.89
C THR A 127 -8.43 -43.28 3.14
N LYS A 128 -7.82 -43.94 4.14
CA LYS A 128 -8.43 -44.23 5.44
C LYS A 128 -8.89 -42.95 6.15
N TYR A 129 -8.02 -41.94 6.27
CA TYR A 129 -8.38 -40.68 6.94
C TYR A 129 -9.56 -39.98 6.26
N VAL A 130 -9.55 -39.91 4.92
CA VAL A 130 -10.66 -39.33 4.15
C VAL A 130 -11.96 -40.10 4.36
N GLN A 131 -11.92 -41.43 4.28
CA GLN A 131 -13.12 -42.26 4.43
C GLN A 131 -13.70 -42.19 5.85
N GLU A 132 -12.85 -42.19 6.88
CA GLU A 132 -13.29 -42.11 8.27
C GLU A 132 -13.85 -40.71 8.60
N ALA A 133 -13.26 -39.64 8.07
CA ALA A 133 -13.83 -38.29 8.17
C ALA A 133 -15.21 -38.21 7.50
N LYS A 134 -15.36 -38.76 6.28
CA LYS A 134 -16.65 -38.84 5.59
C LYS A 134 -17.68 -39.65 6.37
N LYS A 135 -17.28 -40.77 6.98
CA LYS A 135 -18.16 -41.61 7.81
C LYS A 135 -18.69 -40.87 9.03
N LYS A 136 -17.93 -39.90 9.56
CA LYS A 136 -18.36 -38.99 10.63
C LYS A 136 -19.20 -37.80 10.14
N GLY A 137 -19.47 -37.71 8.84
CA GLY A 137 -20.23 -36.62 8.22
C GLY A 137 -19.42 -35.34 8.02
N ALA A 138 -18.09 -35.39 8.13
CA ALA A 138 -17.21 -34.25 7.92
C ALA A 138 -16.81 -34.07 6.45
N ASN A 139 -16.23 -32.90 6.15
CA ASN A 139 -15.80 -32.45 4.83
C ASN A 139 -14.26 -32.49 4.74
N PRO A 140 -13.65 -33.61 4.33
CA PRO A 140 -12.20 -33.68 4.18
C PRO A 140 -11.72 -32.92 2.94
N VAL A 141 -10.59 -32.23 3.09
CA VAL A 141 -9.83 -31.54 2.03
C VAL A 141 -8.41 -32.08 2.09
N LEU A 142 -7.90 -32.55 0.96
CA LEU A 142 -6.52 -33.03 0.86
C LEU A 142 -5.60 -31.91 0.39
N LEU A 143 -4.43 -31.81 1.02
CA LEU A 143 -3.38 -30.88 0.65
C LEU A 143 -2.11 -31.65 0.31
N THR A 144 -1.49 -31.33 -0.82
CA THR A 144 -0.14 -31.84 -1.12
C THR A 144 0.85 -31.26 -0.09
N PRO A 145 1.98 -31.94 0.22
CA PRO A 145 2.99 -31.35 1.08
C PRO A 145 3.48 -30.04 0.47
N VAL A 146 3.61 -28.99 1.28
CA VAL A 146 4.26 -27.73 0.86
C VAL A 146 5.62 -28.04 0.25
N GLY A 147 6.02 -27.33 -0.81
CA GLY A 147 7.33 -27.51 -1.42
C GLY A 147 8.46 -27.21 -0.42
N ARG A 148 9.53 -28.01 -0.44
CA ARG A 148 10.78 -27.62 0.24
C ARG A 148 11.59 -26.70 -0.66
N ARG A 149 12.29 -25.73 -0.09
CA ARG A 149 13.09 -24.73 -0.80
C ARG A 149 14.42 -25.32 -1.31
N TYR A 150 14.35 -26.20 -2.30
CA TYR A 150 15.54 -26.74 -2.97
C TYR A 150 15.61 -26.27 -4.41
N PHE A 151 16.53 -25.35 -4.68
CA PHE A 151 16.85 -24.90 -6.02
C PHE A 151 18.00 -25.73 -6.59
N ASP A 152 17.98 -25.98 -7.90
CA ASP A 152 19.14 -26.47 -8.63
C ASP A 152 20.14 -25.33 -8.92
N ASP A 153 21.26 -25.69 -9.54
CA ASP A 153 22.31 -24.76 -9.96
C ASP A 153 21.85 -23.68 -10.95
N LYS A 154 20.67 -23.85 -11.57
CA LYS A 154 20.05 -22.89 -12.50
C LYS A 154 18.92 -22.09 -11.84
N GLY A 155 18.76 -22.18 -10.52
CA GLY A 155 17.69 -21.49 -9.79
C GLY A 155 16.30 -22.04 -10.09
N LYS A 156 16.18 -23.27 -10.60
CA LYS A 156 14.90 -23.96 -10.83
C LYS A 156 14.57 -24.91 -9.68
N ARG A 157 13.30 -25.29 -9.57
CA ARG A 157 12.82 -26.28 -8.61
C ARG A 157 13.58 -27.60 -8.73
N LYS A 158 14.16 -28.06 -7.61
CA LYS A 158 14.63 -29.42 -7.39
C LYS A 158 13.63 -30.14 -6.48
N ASP A 159 12.77 -30.96 -7.06
CA ASP A 159 11.77 -31.71 -6.29
C ASP A 159 12.43 -32.85 -5.49
N ASP A 160 12.14 -32.88 -4.20
CA ASP A 160 12.61 -33.91 -3.27
C ASP A 160 11.46 -34.62 -2.52
N HIS A 161 10.21 -34.34 -2.91
CA HIS A 161 9.02 -35.03 -2.41
C HIS A 161 8.58 -36.18 -3.32
N GLY A 162 9.26 -36.44 -4.44
CA GLY A 162 9.05 -37.62 -5.29
C GLY A 162 7.57 -37.89 -5.62
N ALA A 163 7.09 -39.11 -5.40
CA ALA A 163 5.72 -39.51 -5.73
C ALA A 163 4.65 -39.05 -4.70
N TYR A 164 5.03 -38.38 -3.61
CA TYR A 164 4.07 -38.05 -2.54
C TYR A 164 3.00 -37.02 -2.97
N PRO A 165 3.34 -35.90 -3.65
CA PRO A 165 2.33 -34.97 -4.16
C PRO A 165 1.39 -35.62 -5.18
N SER A 166 1.89 -36.45 -6.10
CA SER A 166 1.04 -37.14 -7.08
C SER A 166 0.06 -38.11 -6.42
N VAL A 167 0.50 -38.88 -5.41
CA VAL A 167 -0.40 -39.76 -4.65
C VAL A 167 -1.51 -38.97 -3.97
N VAL A 168 -1.24 -37.80 -3.38
CA VAL A 168 -2.29 -36.96 -2.78
C VAL A 168 -3.31 -36.54 -3.84
N ARG A 169 -2.85 -36.09 -5.02
CA ARG A 169 -3.73 -35.71 -6.15
C ARG A 169 -4.62 -36.86 -6.58
N GLU A 170 -4.04 -38.05 -6.71
CA GLU A 170 -4.75 -39.26 -7.11
C GLU A 170 -5.76 -39.71 -6.06
N VAL A 171 -5.40 -39.68 -4.77
CA VAL A 171 -6.34 -40.00 -3.68
C VAL A 171 -7.48 -38.98 -3.63
N ALA A 172 -7.20 -37.69 -3.78
CA ALA A 172 -8.24 -36.66 -3.80
C ALA A 172 -9.24 -36.87 -4.94
N LYS A 173 -8.73 -37.16 -6.14
CA LYS A 173 -9.56 -37.52 -7.31
C LYS A 173 -10.37 -38.79 -7.06
N ALA A 174 -9.72 -39.87 -6.60
CA ALA A 174 -10.37 -41.17 -6.37
C ALA A 174 -11.45 -41.09 -5.28
N GLN A 175 -11.18 -40.37 -4.20
CA GLN A 175 -12.13 -40.17 -3.10
C GLN A 175 -13.14 -39.07 -3.37
N LYS A 176 -13.04 -38.34 -4.49
CA LYS A 176 -13.89 -37.19 -4.84
C LYS A 176 -13.96 -36.17 -3.69
N VAL A 177 -12.80 -35.67 -3.29
CA VAL A 177 -12.67 -34.60 -2.29
C VAL A 177 -11.87 -33.43 -2.87
N PRO A 178 -12.07 -32.20 -2.38
CA PRO A 178 -11.28 -31.06 -2.80
C PRO A 178 -9.78 -31.29 -2.58
N LEU A 179 -8.96 -30.74 -3.48
CA LEU A 179 -7.52 -30.79 -3.45
C LEU A 179 -6.97 -29.37 -3.43
N ILE A 180 -6.19 -29.00 -2.42
CA ILE A 180 -5.34 -27.82 -2.46
C ILE A 180 -3.93 -28.28 -2.80
N ASP A 181 -3.48 -28.01 -4.03
CA ASP A 181 -2.13 -28.36 -4.47
C ASP A 181 -1.11 -27.35 -3.95
N LEU A 182 -0.86 -27.43 -2.65
CA LEU A 182 0.01 -26.51 -1.93
C LEU A 182 1.46 -26.63 -2.38
N HIS A 183 1.89 -27.80 -2.86
CA HIS A 183 3.19 -28.03 -3.46
C HIS A 183 3.43 -27.13 -4.69
N GLU A 184 2.51 -27.13 -5.66
CA GLU A 184 2.65 -26.28 -6.85
C GLU A 184 2.45 -24.80 -6.52
N LYS A 185 1.48 -24.48 -5.65
CA LYS A 185 1.23 -23.09 -5.24
C LYS A 185 2.42 -22.48 -4.49
N SER A 186 3.04 -23.22 -3.57
CA SER A 186 4.24 -22.75 -2.88
C SER A 186 5.41 -22.60 -3.85
N TRP A 187 5.59 -23.53 -4.80
CA TRP A 187 6.65 -23.43 -5.79
C TRP A 187 6.45 -22.30 -6.79
N ALA A 188 5.21 -22.00 -7.19
CA ALA A 188 4.91 -20.81 -7.99
C ALA A 188 5.32 -19.53 -7.25
N MET A 189 5.04 -19.44 -5.95
CA MET A 189 5.51 -18.34 -5.11
C MET A 189 7.04 -18.32 -5.01
N TYR A 190 7.68 -19.47 -4.78
CA TYR A 190 9.14 -19.56 -4.65
C TYR A 190 9.86 -19.18 -5.94
N SER A 191 9.36 -19.62 -7.10
CA SER A 191 9.90 -19.28 -8.40
C SER A 191 9.74 -17.78 -8.71
N ALA A 192 8.62 -17.16 -8.31
CA ALA A 192 8.41 -15.72 -8.49
C ALA A 192 9.36 -14.88 -7.60
N MET A 193 9.69 -15.37 -6.41
CA MET A 193 10.60 -14.69 -5.48
C MET A 193 12.09 -15.01 -5.75
N GLY A 194 12.37 -16.11 -6.43
CA GLY A 194 13.72 -16.65 -6.63
C GLY A 194 14.35 -17.22 -5.35
N GLU A 195 15.54 -17.80 -5.50
CA GLU A 195 16.24 -18.44 -4.38
C GLU A 195 16.53 -17.46 -3.23
N GLU A 196 17.08 -16.29 -3.53
CA GLU A 196 17.40 -15.29 -2.50
C GLU A 196 16.14 -14.72 -1.83
N GLY A 197 15.13 -14.35 -2.63
CA GLY A 197 13.89 -13.75 -2.13
C GLY A 197 13.07 -14.69 -1.25
N THR A 198 13.24 -16.00 -1.37
CA THR A 198 12.53 -16.98 -0.53
C THR A 198 13.13 -17.19 0.85
N ARG A 199 14.38 -16.78 1.11
CA ARG A 199 15.04 -16.99 2.41
C ARG A 199 14.19 -16.51 3.61
N PRO A 200 13.58 -15.31 3.60
CA PRO A 200 12.79 -14.83 4.72
C PRO A 200 11.52 -15.64 5.03
N LEU A 201 11.07 -16.50 4.11
CA LEU A 201 9.94 -17.40 4.37
C LEU A 201 10.31 -18.51 5.37
N PHE A 202 11.59 -18.81 5.56
CA PHE A 202 12.04 -19.94 6.36
C PHE A 202 12.76 -19.47 7.63
N TRP A 203 12.48 -20.10 8.77
CA TRP A 203 12.92 -19.59 10.07
C TRP A 203 14.44 -19.55 10.22
N SER A 204 15.17 -20.48 9.60
CA SER A 204 16.62 -20.58 9.78
C SER A 204 17.40 -19.38 9.26
N TYR A 205 16.83 -18.61 8.33
CA TYR A 205 17.45 -17.43 7.75
C TYR A 205 17.19 -16.14 8.53
N LEU A 206 16.25 -16.16 9.49
CA LEU A 206 16.05 -15.08 10.45
C LEU A 206 16.84 -15.33 11.76
N ASN A 207 17.49 -16.49 11.90
CA ASN A 207 18.31 -16.84 13.06
C ASN A 207 19.58 -15.98 13.10
N GLY A 208 19.52 -14.96 13.94
CA GLY A 208 20.58 -13.98 14.16
C GLY A 208 20.03 -12.70 14.81
N TYR A 209 18.76 -12.39 14.56
CA TYR A 209 18.05 -11.28 15.20
C TYR A 209 17.39 -11.67 16.53
N TYR A 210 16.95 -12.92 16.67
CA TYR A 210 16.20 -13.40 17.83
C TYR A 210 17.05 -14.08 18.93
N GLN A 211 18.37 -14.23 18.76
CA GLN A 211 19.17 -15.05 19.68
C GLN A 211 20.36 -14.31 20.32
N PRO A 212 20.57 -14.44 21.66
CA PRO A 212 21.72 -13.87 22.36
C PRO A 212 23.07 -14.54 22.02
N ASN A 213 23.06 -15.76 21.48
CA ASN A 213 24.25 -16.51 21.10
C ASN A 213 24.07 -17.07 19.67
N PRO A 214 25.08 -16.98 18.78
CA PRO A 214 25.02 -17.65 17.49
C PRO A 214 24.99 -19.16 17.75
N VAL A 215 23.85 -19.80 17.49
CA VAL A 215 23.83 -21.25 17.31
C VAL A 215 24.75 -21.53 16.13
N ALA A 216 25.69 -22.46 16.28
CA ALA A 216 26.47 -22.98 15.15
C ALA A 216 25.51 -23.22 13.97
N PRO A 217 25.84 -22.79 12.74
CA PRO A 217 24.88 -22.67 11.64
C PRO A 217 24.02 -23.92 11.57
N ALA A 218 22.79 -23.80 12.07
CA ALA A 218 21.86 -24.90 12.03
C ALA A 218 21.60 -25.15 10.55
N LYS A 219 22.02 -26.32 10.07
CA LYS A 219 21.80 -26.87 8.73
C LYS A 219 20.60 -26.18 8.05
N ASN A 220 20.85 -25.34 7.04
CA ASN A 220 19.85 -24.52 6.34
C ASN A 220 18.50 -25.24 6.23
N ASP A 221 17.51 -24.77 6.99
CA ASP A 221 16.19 -25.41 7.05
C ASP A 221 15.33 -24.88 5.90
N ASN A 222 15.19 -25.69 4.86
CA ASN A 222 14.37 -25.39 3.70
C ASN A 222 12.95 -25.96 3.80
N THR A 223 12.49 -26.31 5.01
CA THR A 223 11.17 -26.93 5.25
C THR A 223 10.29 -26.08 6.16
N HIS A 224 10.80 -25.59 7.29
CA HIS A 224 9.96 -24.92 8.29
C HIS A 224 9.94 -23.40 8.11
N PHE A 225 8.83 -22.76 8.48
CA PHE A 225 8.59 -21.35 8.15
C PHE A 225 8.93 -20.39 9.28
N SER A 226 9.28 -19.17 8.92
CA SER A 226 9.12 -17.99 9.78
C SER A 226 7.64 -17.64 9.92
N GLU A 227 7.29 -16.66 10.78
CA GLU A 227 5.94 -16.08 10.80
C GLU A 227 5.52 -15.56 9.43
N TYR A 228 6.38 -14.76 8.78
CA TYR A 228 6.14 -14.28 7.42
C TYR A 228 5.84 -15.44 6.45
N GLY A 229 6.67 -16.49 6.44
CA GLY A 229 6.43 -17.64 5.57
C GLY A 229 5.15 -18.41 5.89
N ALA A 230 4.85 -18.59 7.17
CA ALA A 230 3.63 -19.25 7.64
C ALA A 230 2.38 -18.47 7.18
N THR A 231 2.40 -17.14 7.29
CA THR A 231 1.32 -16.25 6.82
C THR A 231 1.18 -16.34 5.31
N ARG A 232 2.28 -16.33 4.55
CA ARG A 232 2.25 -16.48 3.08
C ARG A 232 1.66 -17.82 2.64
N VAL A 233 2.01 -18.92 3.31
CA VAL A 233 1.46 -20.25 2.99
C VAL A 233 -0.01 -20.35 3.39
N ALA A 234 -0.39 -19.85 4.56
CA ALA A 234 -1.78 -19.78 4.98
C ALA A 234 -2.65 -18.94 4.03
N GLN A 235 -2.10 -17.85 3.48
CA GLN A 235 -2.73 -17.04 2.43
C GLN A 235 -3.05 -17.86 1.18
N LEU A 236 -2.12 -18.70 0.71
CA LEU A 236 -2.34 -19.60 -0.44
C LEU A 236 -3.48 -20.60 -0.18
N VAL A 237 -3.58 -21.11 1.05
CA VAL A 237 -4.65 -22.03 1.45
C VAL A 237 -6.00 -21.30 1.45
N ALA A 238 -6.09 -20.11 2.05
CA ALA A 238 -7.31 -19.29 2.07
C ALA A 238 -7.77 -18.87 0.66
N GLN A 239 -6.82 -18.49 -0.20
CA GLN A 239 -7.10 -18.22 -1.61
C GLN A 239 -7.68 -19.45 -2.32
N SER A 240 -7.12 -20.63 -2.06
CA SER A 240 -7.59 -21.88 -2.67
C SER A 240 -9.02 -22.25 -2.23
N VAL A 241 -9.38 -21.96 -0.96
CA VAL A 241 -10.76 -22.11 -0.46
C VAL A 241 -11.72 -21.26 -1.31
N LYS A 242 -11.32 -20.03 -1.65
CA LYS A 242 -12.13 -19.12 -2.49
C LYS A 242 -12.19 -19.57 -3.95
N GLU A 243 -11.05 -19.90 -4.56
CA GLU A 243 -10.92 -20.30 -5.96
C GLU A 243 -11.73 -21.56 -6.28
N GLN A 244 -11.77 -22.52 -5.35
CA GLN A 244 -12.52 -23.77 -5.53
C GLN A 244 -14.00 -23.65 -5.14
N ASN A 245 -14.45 -22.46 -4.73
CA ASN A 245 -15.81 -22.21 -4.26
C ASN A 245 -16.28 -23.23 -3.20
N LEU A 246 -15.39 -23.57 -2.25
CA LEU A 246 -15.76 -24.45 -1.14
C LEU A 246 -16.83 -23.74 -0.29
N ALA A 247 -17.71 -24.48 0.39
CA ALA A 247 -18.71 -23.86 1.24
C ALA A 247 -18.09 -23.02 2.39
N LEU A 248 -16.81 -23.24 2.74
CA LEU A 248 -16.04 -22.37 3.64
C LEU A 248 -15.79 -20.96 3.08
N ALA A 249 -15.86 -20.75 1.77
CA ALA A 249 -15.58 -19.47 1.13
C ALA A 249 -16.53 -18.35 1.58
N SER A 250 -17.75 -18.69 2.02
CA SER A 250 -18.71 -17.74 2.57
C SER A 250 -18.32 -17.21 3.95
N ARG A 251 -17.37 -17.86 4.64
CA ARG A 251 -16.87 -17.49 5.98
C ARG A 251 -15.51 -16.81 5.94
N LEU A 252 -14.93 -16.61 4.75
CA LEU A 252 -13.66 -15.91 4.60
C LEU A 252 -13.83 -14.44 5.00
N ALA A 253 -12.89 -13.94 5.79
CA ALA A 253 -12.86 -12.55 6.24
C ALA A 253 -12.82 -11.62 5.02
N ARG A 254 -13.81 -10.73 4.94
CA ARG A 254 -13.85 -9.66 3.94
C ARG A 254 -12.84 -8.59 4.32
N ALA A 255 -12.13 -8.07 3.32
CA ALA A 255 -11.41 -6.82 3.49
C ALA A 255 -12.40 -5.65 3.38
N PRO A 256 -12.04 -4.44 3.85
CA PRO A 256 -12.86 -3.25 3.61
C PRO A 256 -13.09 -2.96 2.13
N TYR A 257 -12.26 -3.47 1.22
CA TYR A 257 -12.35 -3.13 -0.20
C TYR A 257 -13.38 -4.00 -0.94
N ASP A 258 -14.16 -3.39 -1.84
CA ASP A 258 -15.21 -4.10 -2.58
C ASP A 258 -14.65 -5.32 -3.34
N GLY A 259 -15.31 -6.45 -3.15
CA GLY A 259 -14.93 -7.74 -3.74
C GLY A 259 -13.67 -8.39 -3.17
N LYS A 260 -13.02 -7.79 -2.17
CA LYS A 260 -11.74 -8.27 -1.61
C LYS A 260 -11.91 -8.98 -0.27
N TYR A 261 -10.97 -9.86 0.02
CA TYR A 261 -10.84 -10.63 1.24
C TYR A 261 -9.51 -10.35 1.92
N ALA A 262 -9.38 -10.69 3.20
CA ALA A 262 -8.14 -10.51 3.94
C ALA A 262 -6.94 -11.20 3.26
N HIS A 263 -7.15 -12.34 2.58
CA HIS A 263 -6.11 -13.04 1.83
C HIS A 263 -5.71 -12.37 0.51
N ASP A 264 -6.45 -11.37 0.02
CA ASP A 264 -6.06 -10.60 -1.18
C ASP A 264 -5.09 -9.46 -0.86
N LEU A 265 -4.95 -9.11 0.43
CA LEU A 265 -4.13 -8.01 0.88
C LEU A 265 -2.64 -8.41 0.94
N PRO A 266 -1.72 -7.46 0.73
CA PRO A 266 -0.30 -7.76 0.85
C PRO A 266 0.09 -8.16 2.27
N VAL A 267 1.08 -9.05 2.35
CA VAL A 267 1.77 -9.38 3.60
C VAL A 267 3.11 -8.66 3.58
N VAL A 268 3.37 -7.84 4.59
CA VAL A 268 4.58 -7.01 4.70
C VAL A 268 5.52 -7.64 5.72
N LEU A 269 6.79 -7.81 5.33
CA LEU A 269 7.83 -8.28 6.23
C LEU A 269 8.48 -7.09 6.96
N GLU A 270 8.31 -7.02 8.27
CA GLU A 270 8.93 -5.99 9.09
C GLU A 270 10.38 -6.34 9.49
N PRO A 271 11.24 -5.31 9.70
CA PRO A 271 12.59 -5.51 10.23
C PRO A 271 12.59 -5.99 11.68
N VAL A 272 13.67 -6.66 12.07
CA VAL A 272 13.89 -7.16 13.44
C VAL A 272 15.29 -6.76 13.88
N PHE A 273 15.40 -6.18 15.07
CA PHE A 273 16.67 -5.69 15.61
C PHE A 273 17.06 -6.43 16.88
N LYS A 274 18.38 -6.58 17.08
CA LYS A 274 18.91 -6.97 18.38
C LYS A 274 18.64 -5.89 19.42
N LYS A 275 18.69 -6.28 20.70
CA LYS A 275 18.44 -5.38 21.84
C LYS A 275 19.61 -4.43 22.13
N ASP A 276 20.76 -4.65 21.51
CA ASP A 276 21.96 -3.83 21.63
C ASP A 276 21.67 -2.35 21.30
N THR A 277 22.20 -1.45 22.14
CA THR A 277 21.97 -0.01 22.01
C THR A 277 23.28 0.76 21.96
N PHE A 278 23.42 1.59 20.93
CA PHE A 278 24.57 2.41 20.60
C PHE A 278 24.19 3.88 20.86
N ASN A 279 24.44 4.36 22.08
CA ASN A 279 24.08 5.74 22.45
C ASN A 279 25.02 6.74 21.77
N LEU A 280 24.44 7.69 21.02
CA LEU A 280 25.15 8.67 20.20
C LEU A 280 26.23 9.46 20.98
N THR A 281 25.99 9.78 22.25
CA THR A 281 26.97 10.53 23.08
C THR A 281 28.26 9.76 23.34
N LYS A 282 28.22 8.42 23.32
CA LYS A 282 29.42 7.58 23.47
C LYS A 282 30.35 7.66 22.26
N TYR A 283 29.90 8.27 21.17
CA TYR A 283 30.65 8.44 19.92
C TYR A 283 31.13 9.89 19.71
N GLY A 284 31.09 10.71 20.77
CA GLY A 284 31.61 12.07 20.78
C GLY A 284 30.61 13.15 20.35
N ALA A 285 29.32 12.81 20.25
CA ALA A 285 28.30 13.80 19.92
C ALA A 285 28.01 14.76 21.08
N VAL A 286 27.76 16.03 20.76
CA VAL A 286 27.41 17.10 21.69
C VAL A 286 26.08 17.75 21.25
N ALA A 287 25.14 17.85 22.19
CA ALA A 287 23.77 18.31 21.94
C ALA A 287 23.57 19.83 22.17
N ASP A 288 24.52 20.64 21.75
CA ASP A 288 24.56 22.10 21.98
C ASP A 288 23.96 22.91 20.82
N GLY A 289 23.51 22.25 19.74
CA GLY A 289 23.03 22.88 18.51
C GLY A 289 24.09 23.61 17.69
N GLN A 290 25.37 23.49 18.04
CA GLN A 290 26.48 24.20 17.38
C GLN A 290 27.53 23.21 16.87
N THR A 291 27.81 22.16 17.62
CA THR A 291 28.75 21.10 17.25
C THR A 291 28.18 20.29 16.09
N LEU A 292 28.96 20.18 15.01
CA LEU A 292 28.58 19.36 13.85
C LEU A 292 28.82 17.87 14.16
N ASN A 293 27.74 17.14 14.42
CA ASN A 293 27.76 15.76 14.91
C ASN A 293 27.86 14.67 13.82
N THR A 294 28.06 15.04 12.55
CA THR A 294 28.07 14.12 11.39
C THR A 294 28.96 12.90 11.63
N GLU A 295 30.16 13.15 12.14
CA GLU A 295 31.15 12.10 12.40
C GLU A 295 30.75 11.18 13.58
N ALA A 296 30.08 11.73 14.59
CA ALA A 296 29.58 10.93 15.71
C ALA A 296 28.41 10.02 15.28
N PHE A 297 27.50 10.51 14.44
CA PHE A 297 26.47 9.69 13.80
C PHE A 297 27.08 8.57 12.97
N ARG A 298 28.06 8.88 12.11
CA ARG A 298 28.76 7.89 11.29
C ARG A 298 29.38 6.79 12.16
N LYS A 299 30.13 7.15 13.20
CA LYS A 299 30.77 6.19 14.11
C LYS A 299 29.76 5.30 14.83
N ALA A 300 28.66 5.86 15.33
CA ALA A 300 27.62 5.11 16.03
C ALA A 300 26.91 4.11 15.10
N ILE A 301 26.59 4.53 13.87
CA ILE A 301 25.96 3.69 12.85
C ILE A 301 26.92 2.59 12.39
N ASP A 302 28.19 2.92 12.15
CA ASP A 302 29.22 1.95 11.76
C ASP A 302 29.39 0.86 12.82
N ALA A 303 29.47 1.24 14.10
CA ALA A 303 29.56 0.30 15.20
C ALA A 303 28.29 -0.57 15.33
N CYS A 304 27.11 0.05 15.16
CA CYS A 304 25.82 -0.66 15.22
C CYS A 304 25.69 -1.68 14.09
N ALA A 305 26.06 -1.32 12.86
CA ALA A 305 25.89 -2.17 11.68
C ALA A 305 26.67 -3.49 11.75
N VAL A 306 27.78 -3.56 12.50
CA VAL A 306 28.57 -4.79 12.68
C VAL A 306 27.76 -5.88 13.38
N ASN A 307 27.03 -5.51 14.42
CA ASN A 307 26.28 -6.48 15.24
C ASN A 307 24.77 -6.43 15.01
N GLY A 308 24.27 -5.35 14.41
CA GLY A 308 22.86 -4.99 14.38
C GLY A 308 22.37 -4.45 15.73
N GLY A 309 21.37 -3.58 15.70
CA GLY A 309 20.78 -3.03 16.93
C GLY A 309 20.21 -1.63 16.72
N THR A 310 20.19 -0.85 17.79
CA THR A 310 19.61 0.49 17.82
C THR A 310 20.66 1.56 18.08
N VAL A 311 20.79 2.55 17.20
CA VAL A 311 21.50 3.81 17.48
C VAL A 311 20.52 4.75 18.19
N LEU A 312 20.78 5.06 19.47
CA LEU A 312 19.94 5.94 20.27
C LEU A 312 20.42 7.38 20.16
N VAL A 313 19.55 8.28 19.67
CA VAL A 313 19.70 9.73 19.73
C VAL A 313 18.90 10.25 20.92
N PRO A 314 19.53 10.61 22.06
CA PRO A 314 18.81 11.07 23.23
C PRO A 314 18.25 12.48 23.05
N ARG A 315 17.45 12.94 24.03
CA ARG A 315 16.95 14.32 24.10
C ARG A 315 18.12 15.32 23.94
N GLY A 316 17.95 16.32 23.07
CA GLY A 316 18.98 17.31 22.78
C GLY A 316 18.81 17.96 21.41
N LEU A 317 19.56 19.03 21.13
CA LEU A 317 19.63 19.67 19.81
C LEU A 317 20.93 19.25 19.12
N TRP A 318 20.82 18.46 18.06
CA TRP A 318 21.94 17.81 17.38
C TRP A 318 22.11 18.41 15.99
N LEU A 319 23.05 19.35 15.82
CA LEU A 319 23.42 19.83 14.49
C LEU A 319 24.22 18.75 13.76
N THR A 320 23.88 18.45 12.51
CA THR A 320 24.59 17.44 11.69
C THR A 320 24.51 17.76 10.19
N GLY A 321 25.48 17.28 9.44
CA GLY A 321 25.36 17.10 7.99
C GLY A 321 24.64 15.77 7.66
N PRO A 322 24.88 15.19 6.48
CA PRO A 322 24.23 13.94 6.07
C PRO A 322 24.45 12.77 7.02
N ILE A 323 23.38 12.01 7.27
CA ILE A 323 23.37 10.72 7.93
C ILE A 323 23.20 9.62 6.87
N VAL A 324 24.19 8.74 6.76
CA VAL A 324 24.13 7.55 5.87
C VAL A 324 23.81 6.32 6.71
N LEU A 325 22.65 5.72 6.48
CA LEU A 325 22.22 4.50 7.16
C LEU A 325 23.01 3.28 6.67
N LYS A 326 22.93 2.20 7.45
CA LYS A 326 23.47 0.88 7.11
C LYS A 326 22.47 -0.21 7.44
N SER A 327 22.65 -1.39 6.85
CA SER A 327 21.83 -2.56 7.15
C SER A 327 21.89 -2.90 8.64
N ASN A 328 20.80 -3.45 9.18
CA ASN A 328 20.65 -3.88 10.58
C ASN A 328 20.65 -2.77 11.62
N VAL A 329 20.44 -1.51 11.20
CA VAL A 329 20.43 -0.35 12.08
C VAL A 329 19.02 0.21 12.24
N ASN A 330 18.58 0.34 13.50
CA ASN A 330 17.47 1.19 13.89
C ASN A 330 18.00 2.52 14.41
N LEU A 331 17.77 3.63 13.71
CA LEU A 331 18.05 4.98 14.19
C LEU A 331 16.87 5.47 15.04
N HIS A 332 17.01 5.44 16.36
CA HIS A 332 15.95 5.77 17.30
C HIS A 332 16.10 7.16 17.90
N LEU A 333 15.15 8.05 17.62
CA LEU A 333 15.09 9.40 18.18
C LEU A 333 14.21 9.41 19.44
N ALA A 334 14.84 9.57 20.59
CA ALA A 334 14.12 9.70 21.85
C ALA A 334 13.18 10.93 21.83
N THR A 335 12.14 10.90 22.67
CA THR A 335 11.29 12.07 22.88
C THR A 335 12.13 13.30 23.26
N GLY A 336 11.92 14.41 22.55
CA GLY A 336 12.67 15.65 22.75
C GLY A 336 14.05 15.69 22.08
N ALA A 337 14.43 14.66 21.30
CA ALA A 337 15.57 14.78 20.38
C ALA A 337 15.15 15.65 19.18
N LEU A 338 15.96 16.66 18.86
CA LEU A 338 15.84 17.49 17.66
C LEU A 338 17.14 17.37 16.87
N VAL A 339 17.09 16.67 15.74
CA VAL A 339 18.20 16.57 14.80
C VAL A 339 18.02 17.66 13.75
N GLN A 340 18.86 18.68 13.82
CA GLN A 340 18.87 19.80 12.87
C GLN A 340 19.94 19.53 11.82
N PHE A 341 19.51 19.43 10.57
CA PHE A 341 20.45 19.33 9.46
C PHE A 341 21.06 20.69 9.14
N SER A 342 22.31 20.69 8.69
CA SER A 342 23.03 21.92 8.32
C SER A 342 22.34 22.64 7.17
N ALA A 343 22.24 23.95 7.29
CA ALA A 343 21.74 24.84 6.24
C ALA A 343 22.78 25.13 5.15
N LYS A 344 24.03 24.66 5.30
CA LYS A 344 25.13 24.98 4.37
C LYS A 344 25.15 23.98 3.21
N PRO A 345 24.96 24.40 1.95
CA PRO A 345 24.99 23.48 0.82
C PRO A 345 26.30 22.73 0.64
N LEU A 346 27.42 23.32 1.08
CA LEU A 346 28.74 22.68 1.01
C LEU A 346 28.89 21.44 1.91
N ASP A 347 28.04 21.29 2.93
CA ASP A 347 28.06 20.09 3.79
C ASP A 347 27.43 18.87 3.09
N TYR A 348 26.82 19.06 1.91
CA TYR A 348 26.18 18.02 1.11
C TYR A 348 26.92 17.88 -0.21
N PRO A 349 27.71 16.81 -0.42
CA PRO A 349 28.38 16.58 -1.69
C PRO A 349 27.37 16.32 -2.80
N LEU A 350 27.72 16.67 -4.04
CA LEU A 350 26.93 16.32 -5.21
C LEU A 350 27.09 14.82 -5.52
N VAL A 351 25.96 14.15 -5.73
CA VAL A 351 25.87 12.70 -5.97
C VAL A 351 24.96 12.40 -7.15
N SER A 352 25.26 11.34 -7.89
CA SER A 352 24.33 10.79 -8.87
C SER A 352 23.16 10.11 -8.15
N THR A 353 21.95 10.45 -8.55
CA THR A 353 20.69 9.97 -7.95
C THR A 353 19.57 10.06 -8.98
N THR A 354 18.31 10.05 -8.53
CA THR A 354 17.15 10.37 -9.35
C THR A 354 16.47 11.66 -8.87
N TRP A 355 15.86 12.40 -9.80
CA TRP A 355 15.01 13.55 -9.52
C TRP A 355 13.80 13.51 -10.45
N GLU A 356 12.58 13.64 -9.90
CA GLU A 356 11.32 13.55 -10.66
C GLU A 356 11.21 12.33 -11.60
N GLY A 357 11.73 11.18 -11.14
CA GLY A 357 11.63 9.91 -11.87
C GLY A 357 12.69 9.69 -12.96
N GLU A 358 13.70 10.55 -13.07
CA GLU A 358 14.80 10.46 -14.05
C GLU A 358 16.17 10.49 -13.37
N GLU A 359 17.20 9.93 -14.02
CA GLU A 359 18.60 10.07 -13.60
C GLU A 359 19.01 11.55 -13.49
N ALA A 360 19.70 11.92 -12.39
CA ALA A 360 20.10 13.28 -12.09
C ALA A 360 21.36 13.35 -11.22
N ILE A 361 21.91 14.55 -11.07
CA ILE A 361 22.92 14.88 -10.05
C ILE A 361 22.28 15.85 -9.07
N ARG A 362 22.34 15.54 -7.77
CA ARG A 362 21.77 16.37 -6.70
C ARG A 362 22.73 16.45 -5.52
N SER A 363 22.51 17.41 -4.63
CA SER A 363 23.12 17.36 -3.30
C SER A 363 22.69 16.07 -2.58
N GLN A 364 23.60 15.48 -1.79
CA GLN A 364 23.30 14.30 -1.01
C GLN A 364 22.13 14.54 -0.05
N ALA A 365 21.25 13.54 0.09
CA ALA A 365 20.14 13.62 1.03
C ALA A 365 20.63 13.72 2.49
N PRO A 366 20.02 14.58 3.33
CA PRO A 366 20.21 14.60 4.78
C PRO A 366 20.15 13.22 5.43
N ILE A 367 19.24 12.35 5.01
CA ILE A 367 19.21 10.94 5.42
C ILE A 367 19.23 10.07 4.15
N SER A 368 20.18 9.15 4.04
CA SER A 368 20.34 8.32 2.85
C SER A 368 20.68 6.86 3.13
N GLY A 369 20.36 5.99 2.17
CA GLY A 369 20.75 4.59 2.18
C GLY A 369 20.52 3.92 0.82
N VAL A 370 21.44 3.04 0.41
CA VAL A 370 21.39 2.34 -0.89
C VAL A 370 21.71 0.86 -0.68
N ASP A 371 20.91 -0.04 -1.28
CA ASP A 371 21.09 -1.50 -1.23
C ASP A 371 21.15 -2.07 0.20
N LEU A 372 20.37 -1.48 1.11
CA LEU A 372 20.36 -1.83 2.52
C LEU A 372 19.21 -2.79 2.86
N THR A 373 19.36 -3.58 3.92
CA THR A 373 18.29 -4.45 4.42
C THR A 373 18.14 -4.34 5.93
N ASN A 374 16.91 -4.53 6.43
CA ASN A 374 16.60 -4.53 7.86
C ASN A 374 16.97 -3.19 8.52
N ILE A 375 16.22 -2.13 8.18
CA ILE A 375 16.54 -0.75 8.55
C ILE A 375 15.33 -0.13 9.23
N ALA A 376 15.57 0.69 10.25
CA ALA A 376 14.50 1.47 10.83
C ALA A 376 14.91 2.89 11.21
N ILE A 377 13.93 3.78 11.20
CA ILE A 377 13.98 5.07 11.90
C ILE A 377 12.77 5.11 12.80
N THR A 378 12.98 5.20 14.10
CA THR A 378 11.91 5.07 15.09
C THR A 378 11.99 6.15 16.16
N GLY A 379 10.97 6.23 17.00
CA GLY A 379 10.95 7.10 18.18
C GLY A 379 10.05 8.32 18.00
N LYS A 380 10.17 9.32 18.87
CA LYS A 380 9.26 10.48 18.93
C LYS A 380 10.00 11.83 18.87
N GLY A 381 11.25 11.81 18.41
CA GLY A 381 11.98 13.05 18.14
C GLY A 381 11.67 13.62 16.76
N THR A 382 12.37 14.71 16.43
CA THR A 382 12.15 15.49 15.22
C THR A 382 13.43 15.59 14.39
N PHE A 383 13.29 15.44 13.08
CA PHE A 383 14.28 15.86 12.10
C PHE A 383 13.85 17.18 11.46
N ASP A 384 14.76 18.15 11.36
CA ASP A 384 14.55 19.41 10.65
C ASP A 384 15.58 19.55 9.52
N GLY A 385 15.11 19.65 8.28
CA GLY A 385 15.94 19.63 7.08
C GLY A 385 16.63 20.96 6.72
N ALA A 386 16.40 22.04 7.46
CA ALA A 386 16.85 23.39 7.11
C ALA A 386 16.47 23.83 5.68
N GLY A 387 15.31 23.37 5.18
CA GLY A 387 14.86 23.51 3.80
C GLY A 387 14.69 24.96 3.30
N ASP A 388 14.48 25.92 4.20
CA ASP A 388 14.39 27.34 3.84
C ASP A 388 15.69 27.90 3.23
N ALA A 389 16.84 27.29 3.55
CA ALA A 389 18.11 27.64 2.93
C ALA A 389 18.19 27.23 1.44
N TRP A 390 17.26 26.37 0.99
CA TRP A 390 17.31 25.73 -0.33
C TRP A 390 16.19 26.16 -1.26
N ARG A 391 14.98 26.38 -0.72
CA ARG A 391 13.77 26.52 -1.53
C ARG A 391 13.58 27.95 -2.03
N PRO A 392 13.33 28.13 -3.34
CA PRO A 392 12.93 29.44 -3.84
C PRO A 392 11.45 29.69 -3.51
N VAL A 393 11.02 30.95 -3.44
CA VAL A 393 9.68 31.36 -2.99
C VAL A 393 9.03 32.30 -4.00
N LYS A 394 7.80 31.98 -4.42
CA LYS A 394 6.96 32.85 -5.26
C LYS A 394 6.41 34.00 -4.42
N LYS A 395 6.44 35.23 -4.93
CA LYS A 395 5.86 36.40 -4.26
C LYS A 395 4.38 36.21 -3.93
N SER A 396 3.62 35.60 -4.84
CA SER A 396 2.18 35.32 -4.65
C SER A 396 1.87 34.35 -3.52
N LYS A 397 2.86 33.63 -2.99
CA LYS A 397 2.72 32.72 -1.84
C LYS A 397 2.91 33.43 -0.50
N LEU A 398 3.29 34.71 -0.48
CA LEU A 398 3.50 35.48 0.74
C LEU A 398 2.66 36.75 0.72
N ASN A 399 2.21 37.21 1.88
CA ASN A 399 1.66 38.56 1.99
C ASN A 399 2.78 39.62 1.89
N ASP A 400 2.41 40.88 1.68
CA ASP A 400 3.38 41.96 1.46
C ASP A 400 4.42 42.11 2.58
N SER A 401 4.00 41.92 3.84
CA SER A 401 4.92 42.00 4.99
C SER A 401 5.91 40.84 4.98
N GLN A 402 5.42 39.62 4.79
CA GLN A 402 6.25 38.40 4.70
C GLN A 402 7.24 38.48 3.54
N TRP A 403 6.78 38.95 2.37
CA TRP A 403 7.64 39.14 1.20
C TRP A 403 8.75 40.15 1.46
N LYS A 404 8.42 41.31 2.04
CA LYS A 404 9.41 42.33 2.42
C LYS A 404 10.44 41.78 3.41
N THR A 405 10.00 41.03 4.42
CA THR A 405 10.89 40.37 5.39
C THR A 405 11.80 39.36 4.72
N LEU A 406 11.28 38.52 3.82
CA LEU A 406 12.08 37.53 3.08
C LEU A 406 13.16 38.20 2.24
N VAL A 407 12.80 39.20 1.44
CA VAL A 407 13.76 39.94 0.60
C VAL A 407 14.82 40.65 1.45
N ALA A 408 14.44 41.21 2.61
CA ALA A 408 15.38 41.85 3.53
C ALA A 408 16.34 40.85 4.21
N SER A 409 15.99 39.56 4.28
CA SER A 409 16.83 38.52 4.87
C SER A 409 18.02 38.11 4.00
N GLY A 410 18.05 38.54 2.73
CA GLY A 410 19.09 38.21 1.74
C GLY A 410 18.51 37.54 0.49
N GLY A 411 19.32 36.73 -0.19
CA GLY A 411 18.96 36.06 -1.45
C GLY A 411 18.94 36.98 -2.68
N VAL A 412 18.35 36.50 -3.77
CA VAL A 412 18.26 37.21 -5.05
C VAL A 412 16.87 37.08 -5.65
N LEU A 413 16.42 38.12 -6.35
CA LEU A 413 15.17 38.10 -7.11
C LEU A 413 15.45 37.79 -8.58
N ASN A 414 14.50 37.17 -9.26
CA ASN A 414 14.50 37.17 -10.73
C ASN A 414 14.21 38.57 -11.30
N ASP A 415 14.39 38.74 -12.60
CA ASP A 415 14.20 40.01 -13.30
C ASP A 415 12.79 40.61 -13.10
N LYS A 416 11.78 39.75 -13.02
CA LYS A 416 10.37 40.14 -12.80
C LYS A 416 10.06 40.54 -11.36
N LYS A 417 10.96 40.26 -10.40
CA LYS A 417 10.77 40.50 -8.96
C LYS A 417 9.52 39.83 -8.38
N ASP A 418 9.09 38.73 -9.00
CA ASP A 418 7.95 37.92 -8.58
C ASP A 418 8.39 36.56 -7.98
N PHE A 419 9.69 36.29 -7.97
CA PHE A 419 10.28 35.06 -7.43
C PHE A 419 11.60 35.36 -6.72
N TRP A 420 11.74 34.84 -5.50
CA TRP A 420 12.93 34.93 -4.67
C TRP A 420 13.68 33.61 -4.63
N TYR A 421 15.01 33.68 -4.67
CA TYR A 421 15.93 32.54 -4.59
C TYR A 421 16.89 32.76 -3.42
N PRO A 422 17.26 31.69 -2.70
CA PRO A 422 18.15 31.81 -1.54
C PRO A 422 19.57 32.26 -1.90
N SER A 423 19.99 32.04 -3.15
CA SER A 423 21.33 32.44 -3.62
C SER A 423 21.37 32.69 -5.13
N ALA A 424 22.43 33.36 -5.58
CA ALA A 424 22.74 33.52 -7.00
C ALA A 424 22.96 32.16 -7.71
N SER A 425 23.51 31.17 -6.99
CA SER A 425 23.67 29.80 -7.50
C SER A 425 22.31 29.15 -7.79
N SER A 426 21.34 29.32 -6.88
CA SER A 426 19.97 28.81 -7.04
C SER A 426 19.25 29.46 -8.23
N LEU A 427 19.36 30.79 -8.39
CA LEU A 427 18.80 31.51 -9.54
C LEU A 427 19.44 31.04 -10.86
N LYS A 428 20.78 30.92 -10.89
CA LYS A 428 21.53 30.49 -12.07
C LYS A 428 21.09 29.08 -12.53
N GLY A 429 21.01 28.13 -11.59
CA GLY A 429 20.54 26.78 -11.89
C GLY A 429 19.10 26.77 -12.41
N ASN A 430 18.22 27.61 -11.86
CA ASN A 430 16.84 27.72 -12.33
C ASN A 430 16.71 28.30 -13.75
N GLN A 431 17.65 29.16 -14.18
CA GLN A 431 17.67 29.73 -15.53
C GLN A 431 18.34 28.79 -16.55
N MET A 432 19.07 27.77 -16.10
CA MET A 432 19.76 26.82 -16.95
C MET A 432 18.79 25.74 -17.48
N ALA A 433 18.76 25.58 -18.80
CA ALA A 433 17.97 24.53 -19.43
C ALA A 433 18.42 23.14 -18.96
N ALA A 434 17.46 22.29 -18.59
CA ALA A 434 17.69 20.91 -18.13
C ALA A 434 18.63 20.78 -16.91
N ALA A 435 18.81 21.82 -16.10
CA ALA A 435 19.63 21.76 -14.88
C ALA A 435 19.17 20.70 -13.87
N GLY A 436 17.90 20.29 -13.92
CA GLY A 436 17.32 19.26 -13.05
C GLY A 436 17.56 17.81 -13.51
N THR A 437 17.85 17.60 -14.80
CA THR A 437 18.00 16.28 -15.46
C THR A 437 19.16 16.35 -16.45
N LEU A 438 20.37 16.32 -15.92
CA LEU A 438 21.59 16.56 -16.69
C LEU A 438 21.96 15.34 -17.57
N PRO A 439 22.65 15.56 -18.70
CA PRO A 439 23.10 14.47 -19.56
C PRO A 439 23.92 13.41 -18.83
N LYS A 440 23.77 12.16 -19.25
CA LYS A 440 24.57 11.06 -18.72
C LYS A 440 26.06 11.33 -18.94
N GLY A 441 26.85 11.18 -17.87
CA GLY A 441 28.29 11.42 -17.89
C GLY A 441 28.72 12.84 -17.55
N THR A 442 27.81 13.74 -17.17
CA THR A 442 28.18 15.03 -16.57
C THR A 442 29.01 14.80 -15.31
N ASP A 443 30.18 15.44 -15.21
CA ASP A 443 31.00 15.44 -14.00
C ASP A 443 30.32 16.34 -12.95
N PRO A 444 29.96 15.81 -11.75
CA PRO A 444 29.37 16.61 -10.68
C PRO A 444 30.19 17.84 -10.31
N LYS A 445 31.52 17.81 -10.45
CA LYS A 445 32.41 18.95 -10.12
C LYS A 445 32.14 20.19 -10.97
N ASN A 446 31.59 20.00 -12.17
CA ASN A 446 31.27 21.10 -13.09
C ASN A 446 29.96 21.81 -12.75
N LEU A 447 29.28 21.43 -11.66
CA LEU A 447 27.98 21.94 -11.27
C LEU A 447 27.99 22.71 -9.94
N ASP A 448 29.18 22.95 -9.39
CA ASP A 448 29.34 23.61 -8.09
C ASP A 448 28.77 25.04 -8.09
N ASP A 449 28.78 25.72 -9.23
CA ASP A 449 28.23 27.05 -9.40
C ASP A 449 26.68 27.09 -9.39
N ILE A 450 26.02 25.93 -9.55
CA ILE A 450 24.55 25.76 -9.43
C ILE A 450 24.15 24.82 -8.29
N ARG A 451 25.07 24.48 -7.36
CA ARG A 451 24.83 23.51 -6.28
C ARG A 451 23.56 23.80 -5.48
N ASP A 452 23.29 25.07 -5.17
CA ASP A 452 22.16 25.47 -4.34
C ASP A 452 20.80 25.25 -5.04
N TYR A 453 20.79 25.14 -6.38
CA TYR A 453 19.63 24.73 -7.16
C TYR A 453 19.38 23.21 -7.11
N LEU A 454 20.46 22.42 -6.97
CA LEU A 454 20.45 20.96 -6.97
C LEU A 454 20.04 20.41 -5.60
N ARG A 455 18.83 20.78 -5.17
CA ARG A 455 18.28 20.50 -3.84
C ARG A 455 18.23 18.99 -3.54
N PRO A 456 18.60 18.56 -2.32
CA PRO A 456 18.47 17.18 -1.91
C PRO A 456 17.02 16.83 -1.52
N ASN A 457 16.61 15.57 -1.72
CA ASN A 457 15.47 15.01 -0.96
C ASN A 457 15.89 14.86 0.50
N MET A 458 14.97 14.99 1.46
CA MET A 458 15.31 14.92 2.88
C MET A 458 15.70 13.50 3.31
N LEU A 459 14.82 12.53 3.13
CA LEU A 459 15.08 11.11 3.36
C LEU A 459 14.99 10.36 2.03
N SER A 460 16.10 9.76 1.59
CA SER A 460 16.18 9.03 0.33
C SER A 460 16.73 7.61 0.53
N LEU A 461 15.89 6.60 0.30
CA LEU A 461 16.30 5.19 0.30
C LEU A 461 16.17 4.61 -1.09
N THR A 462 17.19 3.89 -1.57
CA THR A 462 17.18 3.28 -2.90
C THR A 462 17.51 1.80 -2.84
N ARG A 463 16.66 0.95 -3.43
CA ARG A 463 16.83 -0.52 -3.47
C ARG A 463 16.96 -1.17 -2.08
N CYS A 464 16.32 -0.59 -1.08
CA CYS A 464 16.34 -1.09 0.29
C CYS A 464 15.19 -2.08 0.56
N LYS A 465 15.36 -2.97 1.55
CA LYS A 465 14.36 -4.00 1.90
C LYS A 465 14.13 -4.10 3.40
N GLN A 466 12.90 -4.38 3.83
CA GLN A 466 12.52 -4.51 5.26
C GLN A 466 12.79 -3.19 5.99
N ILE A 467 11.89 -2.23 5.78
CA ILE A 467 12.05 -0.84 6.19
C ILE A 467 10.93 -0.49 7.17
N LEU A 468 11.29 0.03 8.34
CA LEU A 468 10.34 0.56 9.32
C LEU A 468 10.60 2.04 9.59
N PHE A 469 9.59 2.86 9.37
CA PHE A 469 9.57 4.25 9.77
C PHE A 469 8.44 4.45 10.77
N GLU A 470 8.76 4.81 12.02
CA GLU A 470 7.77 4.80 13.10
C GLU A 470 7.87 5.99 14.06
N GLY A 471 6.77 6.74 14.18
CA GLY A 471 6.52 7.67 15.29
C GLY A 471 7.20 9.05 15.25
N PHE A 472 8.25 9.23 14.44
CA PHE A 472 9.03 10.48 14.43
C PHE A 472 8.34 11.60 13.63
N THR A 473 8.78 12.83 13.88
CA THR A 473 8.43 13.99 13.05
C THR A 473 9.58 14.31 12.10
N ILE A 474 9.27 14.60 10.85
CA ILE A 474 10.22 15.08 9.83
C ILE A 474 9.67 16.37 9.22
N GLN A 475 10.47 17.43 9.23
CA GLN A 475 10.00 18.74 8.84
C GLN A 475 11.03 19.55 8.06
N ASN A 476 10.56 20.65 7.48
CA ASN A 476 11.40 21.65 6.81
C ASN A 476 12.32 21.02 5.75
N SER A 477 11.77 20.16 4.90
CA SER A 477 12.51 19.41 3.88
C SER A 477 13.01 20.30 2.73
N PRO A 478 14.26 20.18 2.26
CA PRO A 478 14.75 20.95 1.11
C PRO A 478 13.97 20.67 -0.20
N ALA A 479 13.44 19.46 -0.35
CA ALA A 479 12.61 18.99 -1.47
C ALA A 479 11.66 17.86 -1.00
N TRP A 480 11.53 16.76 -1.75
CA TRP A 480 10.70 15.62 -1.35
C TRP A 480 11.13 15.09 0.02
N THR A 481 10.16 14.78 0.88
CA THR A 481 10.43 14.54 2.31
C THR A 481 10.85 13.10 2.58
N ILE A 482 10.03 12.12 2.19
CA ILE A 482 10.29 10.69 2.39
C ILE A 482 10.21 10.00 1.03
N HIS A 483 11.36 9.60 0.48
CA HIS A 483 11.46 9.02 -0.86
C HIS A 483 12.13 7.64 -0.85
N PRO A 484 11.35 6.56 -0.67
CA PRO A 484 11.77 5.21 -1.00
C PRO A 484 11.64 4.97 -2.51
N LEU A 485 12.76 4.61 -3.14
CA LEU A 485 12.87 4.24 -4.54
C LEU A 485 13.27 2.77 -4.67
N LEU A 486 12.54 1.98 -5.47
CA LEU A 486 12.83 0.56 -5.71
C LEU A 486 12.93 -0.27 -4.42
N CYS A 487 12.19 0.14 -3.38
CA CYS A 487 12.25 -0.48 -2.07
C CYS A 487 11.15 -1.55 -1.89
N GLU A 488 11.38 -2.51 -1.00
CA GLU A 488 10.46 -3.62 -0.73
C GLU A 488 10.19 -3.83 0.76
N ASN A 489 8.95 -4.16 1.12
CA ASN A 489 8.51 -4.40 2.50
C ASN A 489 8.72 -3.15 3.37
N ILE A 490 7.84 -2.17 3.16
CA ILE A 490 7.91 -0.85 3.78
C ILE A 490 6.74 -0.69 4.74
N THR A 491 7.04 -0.39 6.01
CA THR A 491 6.06 0.05 7.00
C THR A 491 6.35 1.50 7.37
N LEU A 492 5.39 2.39 7.13
CA LEU A 492 5.38 3.76 7.62
C LEU A 492 4.21 3.90 8.60
N ARG A 493 4.51 4.08 9.89
CA ARG A 493 3.52 4.05 10.97
C ARG A 493 3.63 5.28 11.86
N ASN A 494 2.53 6.00 12.08
CA ASN A 494 2.47 7.13 13.01
C ASN A 494 3.53 8.22 12.78
N VAL A 495 4.02 8.38 11.54
CA VAL A 495 5.01 9.41 11.18
C VAL A 495 4.29 10.71 10.86
N THR A 496 4.89 11.83 11.30
CA THR A 496 4.40 13.17 10.97
C THR A 496 5.36 13.85 10.00
N ALA A 497 4.87 14.28 8.84
CA ALA A 497 5.64 15.11 7.91
C ALA A 497 5.06 16.53 7.88
N LYS A 498 5.90 17.55 8.17
CA LYS A 498 5.46 18.95 8.25
C LYS A 498 6.37 19.89 7.45
N ASN A 499 5.85 20.47 6.37
CA ASN A 499 6.57 21.47 5.58
C ASN A 499 5.73 22.74 5.45
N PRO A 500 6.35 23.92 5.27
CA PRO A 500 5.60 25.13 4.98
C PRO A 500 4.75 24.93 3.71
N TRP A 501 3.51 25.41 3.73
CA TRP A 501 2.56 25.28 2.61
C TRP A 501 3.07 25.90 1.29
N TYR A 502 4.02 26.83 1.36
CA TYR A 502 4.67 27.45 0.20
C TYR A 502 5.93 26.70 -0.27
N GLY A 503 6.34 25.65 0.45
CA GLY A 503 7.54 24.87 0.19
C GLY A 503 7.45 24.12 -1.14
N GLN A 504 8.28 24.51 -2.10
CA GLN A 504 8.30 23.93 -3.44
C GLN A 504 8.77 22.47 -3.41
N ASN A 505 7.98 21.55 -4.00
CA ASN A 505 8.29 20.12 -4.11
C ASN A 505 8.52 19.47 -2.74
N THR A 506 7.69 19.79 -1.75
CA THR A 506 7.84 19.27 -0.38
C THR A 506 6.86 18.17 -0.05
N ASP A 507 6.59 17.30 -1.03
CA ASP A 507 5.76 16.10 -0.91
C ASP A 507 6.10 15.36 0.40
N ALA A 508 5.08 14.87 1.11
CA ALA A 508 5.31 14.18 2.39
C ALA A 508 5.87 12.77 2.16
N LEU A 509 5.30 12.02 1.23
CA LEU A 509 5.70 10.65 0.91
C LEU A 509 5.66 10.37 -0.59
N ASP A 510 6.78 9.92 -1.14
CA ASP A 510 6.95 9.51 -2.53
C ASP A 510 7.36 8.04 -2.61
N LEU A 511 6.39 7.15 -2.81
CA LEU A 511 6.66 5.74 -3.04
C LEU A 511 6.93 5.51 -4.54
N GLU A 512 8.21 5.42 -4.91
CA GLU A 512 8.62 5.27 -6.31
C GLU A 512 9.10 3.85 -6.63
N SER A 513 8.41 3.17 -7.55
CA SER A 513 8.73 1.79 -7.98
C SER A 513 8.86 0.80 -6.81
N CYS A 514 8.04 0.95 -5.76
CA CYS A 514 8.13 0.16 -4.52
C CYS A 514 7.16 -1.04 -4.50
N ARG A 515 7.45 -2.06 -3.68
CA ARG A 515 6.61 -3.26 -3.56
C ARG A 515 6.32 -3.60 -2.11
N ASN A 516 5.07 -4.00 -1.83
CA ASN A 516 4.61 -4.53 -0.54
C ASN A 516 4.81 -3.52 0.60
N GLY A 517 3.76 -2.82 1.00
CA GLY A 517 3.89 -1.92 2.14
C GLY A 517 2.59 -1.50 2.79
N VAL A 518 2.75 -0.89 3.97
CA VAL A 518 1.67 -0.31 4.77
C VAL A 518 2.05 1.13 5.13
N VAL A 519 1.12 2.05 4.93
CA VAL A 519 1.14 3.41 5.47
C VAL A 519 -0.03 3.54 6.42
N GLU A 520 0.21 3.76 7.71
CA GLU A 520 -0.87 3.80 8.70
C GLU A 520 -0.66 4.83 9.81
N GLY A 521 -1.74 5.50 10.23
CA GLY A 521 -1.72 6.43 11.37
C GLY A 521 -0.92 7.71 11.14
N CYS A 522 -0.48 8.00 9.91
CA CYS A 522 0.38 9.13 9.61
C CYS A 522 -0.37 10.47 9.58
N THR A 523 0.37 11.56 9.74
CA THR A 523 -0.15 12.93 9.64
C THR A 523 0.75 13.79 8.75
N PHE A 524 0.20 14.33 7.67
CA PHE A 524 0.95 15.11 6.69
C PHE A 524 0.38 16.51 6.53
N ASP A 525 1.25 17.52 6.52
CA ASP A 525 0.92 18.93 6.32
C ASP A 525 2.08 19.59 5.57
N VAL A 526 1.94 19.77 4.25
CA VAL A 526 3.06 20.01 3.34
C VAL A 526 2.74 20.99 2.21
N GLY A 527 3.78 21.44 1.51
CA GLY A 527 3.66 22.37 0.39
C GLY A 527 3.41 21.72 -0.98
N ASP A 528 3.38 20.39 -1.06
CA ASP A 528 3.08 19.64 -2.29
C ASP A 528 2.21 18.40 -1.98
N ASP A 529 2.33 17.28 -2.71
CA ASP A 529 1.46 16.10 -2.50
C ASP A 529 1.63 15.44 -1.10
N GLY A 530 0.54 14.98 -0.50
CA GLY A 530 0.56 14.28 0.79
C GLY A 530 1.06 12.84 0.65
N ILE A 531 0.27 11.99 0.00
CA ILE A 531 0.64 10.59 -0.27
C ILE A 531 0.79 10.43 -1.78
N CYS A 532 2.02 10.27 -2.27
CA CYS A 532 2.31 10.21 -3.71
C CYS A 532 2.88 8.86 -4.14
N ILE A 533 2.22 8.25 -5.13
CA ILE A 533 2.65 7.00 -5.77
C ILE A 533 3.29 7.31 -7.12
N LYS A 534 4.54 6.87 -7.31
CA LYS A 534 5.35 7.10 -8.52
C LYS A 534 6.01 5.81 -9.01
N SER A 535 6.57 5.81 -10.21
CA SER A 535 7.25 4.66 -10.85
C SER A 535 8.16 5.10 -12.00
N GLY A 536 8.81 6.25 -11.86
CA GLY A 536 9.65 6.85 -12.90
C GLY A 536 8.88 7.62 -13.97
N ARG A 537 9.62 8.40 -14.75
CA ARG A 537 9.09 9.31 -15.77
C ARG A 537 9.51 8.90 -17.17
N ASP A 538 8.56 9.03 -18.10
CA ASP A 538 8.71 8.86 -19.55
C ASP A 538 9.53 7.62 -19.95
N GLU A 539 10.46 7.77 -20.89
CA GLU A 539 11.22 6.65 -21.46
C GLU A 539 12.04 5.92 -20.40
N GLN A 540 12.65 6.64 -19.45
CA GLN A 540 13.44 6.02 -18.38
C GLN A 540 12.57 5.17 -17.45
N GLY A 541 11.40 5.67 -17.05
CA GLY A 541 10.44 4.91 -16.26
C GLY A 541 9.90 3.69 -16.99
N ARG A 542 9.60 3.81 -18.30
CA ARG A 542 9.18 2.67 -19.13
C ARG A 542 10.25 1.60 -19.26
N LYS A 543 11.51 2.00 -19.51
CA LYS A 543 12.65 1.07 -19.58
C LYS A 543 12.91 0.37 -18.25
N ARG A 544 12.72 1.08 -17.13
CA ARG A 544 12.79 0.50 -15.79
C ARG A 544 11.70 -0.55 -15.61
N GLY A 545 10.46 -0.25 -16.00
CA GLY A 545 9.36 -1.22 -16.03
C GLY A 545 8.99 -1.81 -14.66
N VAL A 546 9.30 -1.10 -13.57
CA VAL A 546 8.97 -1.52 -12.21
C VAL A 546 7.83 -0.66 -11.67
N PRO A 547 6.62 -1.23 -11.46
CA PRO A 547 5.51 -0.47 -10.90
C PRO A 547 5.67 -0.27 -9.39
N THR A 548 4.95 0.72 -8.84
CA THR A 548 4.64 0.70 -7.41
C THR A 548 3.40 -0.18 -7.18
N GLU A 549 3.53 -1.22 -6.36
CA GLU A 549 2.44 -2.18 -6.18
C GLU A 549 2.31 -2.78 -4.78
N ASN A 550 1.09 -3.23 -4.48
CA ASN A 550 0.75 -3.96 -3.26
C ASN A 550 0.88 -3.10 -2.00
N PHE A 551 0.12 -2.01 -1.90
CA PHE A 551 0.14 -1.11 -0.75
C PHE A 551 -1.22 -1.00 -0.05
N ILE A 552 -1.18 -1.01 1.27
CA ILE A 552 -2.30 -0.63 2.14
C ILE A 552 -1.99 0.75 2.70
N ILE A 553 -2.93 1.68 2.56
CA ILE A 553 -2.85 3.03 3.11
C ILE A 553 -4.10 3.22 3.96
N ARG A 554 -3.93 3.46 5.25
CA ARG A 554 -5.08 3.60 6.16
C ARG A 554 -4.87 4.58 7.28
N ASP A 555 -5.96 5.00 7.90
CA ASP A 555 -5.96 5.78 9.16
C ASP A 555 -5.07 7.04 9.09
N THR A 556 -4.93 7.62 7.90
CA THR A 556 -3.96 8.69 7.61
C THR A 556 -4.67 10.01 7.38
N LYS A 557 -4.10 11.09 7.94
CA LYS A 557 -4.62 12.45 7.83
C LYS A 557 -3.69 13.31 6.99
N VAL A 558 -4.26 14.04 6.05
CA VAL A 558 -3.53 15.04 5.25
C VAL A 558 -4.21 16.39 5.44
N TYR A 559 -3.45 17.38 5.88
CA TYR A 559 -3.86 18.78 6.00
C TYR A 559 -3.56 19.50 4.69
N HIS A 560 -2.93 20.69 4.72
CA HIS A 560 -2.56 21.38 3.50
C HIS A 560 -1.62 20.48 2.68
N ALA A 561 -1.96 20.27 1.41
CA ALA A 561 -1.16 19.53 0.42
C ALA A 561 -1.76 19.76 -0.98
N HIS A 562 -0.99 19.57 -2.04
CA HIS A 562 -1.50 19.61 -3.42
C HIS A 562 -2.43 18.41 -3.75
N GLY A 563 -2.42 17.37 -2.92
CA GLY A 563 -3.24 16.18 -3.09
C GLY A 563 -3.26 15.34 -1.82
N GLY A 564 -4.44 14.85 -1.41
CA GLY A 564 -4.56 13.94 -0.26
C GLY A 564 -3.94 12.57 -0.55
N PHE A 565 -4.47 11.88 -1.57
CA PHE A 565 -3.90 10.65 -2.12
C PHE A 565 -3.69 10.80 -3.63
N VAL A 566 -2.46 10.56 -4.08
CA VAL A 566 -1.98 10.93 -5.41
C VAL A 566 -1.32 9.75 -6.09
N ILE A 567 -1.63 9.56 -7.38
CA ILE A 567 -0.84 8.71 -8.28
C ILE A 567 -0.34 9.57 -9.44
N GLY A 568 0.97 9.60 -9.64
CA GLY A 568 1.64 10.31 -10.73
C GLY A 568 2.30 11.64 -10.32
N SER A 569 2.79 12.45 -11.27
CA SER A 569 2.64 12.24 -12.72
C SER A 569 3.59 11.16 -13.27
N GLU A 570 4.64 10.84 -12.52
CA GLU A 570 5.70 9.91 -12.85
C GLU A 570 5.20 8.47 -12.66
N MET A 571 4.31 8.00 -13.54
CA MET A 571 3.66 6.68 -13.45
C MET A 571 4.08 5.70 -14.58
N SER A 572 5.21 5.94 -15.21
CA SER A 572 5.64 5.24 -16.44
C SER A 572 5.95 3.75 -16.25
N GLY A 573 6.42 3.34 -15.06
CA GLY A 573 6.57 1.93 -14.69
C GLY A 573 5.25 1.26 -14.27
N GLY A 574 4.22 2.05 -13.99
CA GLY A 574 2.88 1.62 -13.60
C GLY A 574 2.61 1.69 -12.09
N ALA A 575 1.35 1.52 -11.71
CA ALA A 575 0.94 1.38 -10.30
C ALA A 575 -0.25 0.43 -10.15
N ARG A 576 -0.21 -0.51 -9.20
CA ARG A 576 -1.35 -1.44 -9.03
C ARG A 576 -1.52 -2.08 -7.67
N ASN A 577 -2.73 -2.57 -7.41
CA ASN A 577 -3.11 -3.23 -6.16
C ASN A 577 -2.85 -2.32 -4.95
N ILE A 578 -3.47 -1.14 -4.96
CA ILE A 578 -3.36 -0.14 -3.90
C ILE A 578 -4.71 0.01 -3.22
N TYR A 579 -4.68 -0.02 -1.90
CA TYR A 579 -5.83 -0.17 -1.04
C TYR A 579 -5.86 0.98 -0.02
N VAL A 580 -6.74 1.96 -0.19
CA VAL A 580 -6.84 3.17 0.63
C VAL A 580 -8.11 3.13 1.48
N ASN A 581 -8.00 3.23 2.81
CA ASN A 581 -9.17 3.18 3.69
C ASN A 581 -9.07 4.08 4.92
N ASN A 582 -10.19 4.69 5.32
CA ASN A 582 -10.28 5.49 6.54
C ASN A 582 -9.26 6.65 6.57
N CYS A 583 -9.23 7.48 5.53
CA CYS A 583 -8.35 8.65 5.45
C CYS A 583 -9.15 9.96 5.52
N THR A 584 -8.50 11.03 5.98
CA THR A 584 -9.11 12.36 6.06
C THR A 584 -8.24 13.41 5.38
N PHE A 585 -8.79 14.19 4.46
CA PHE A 585 -8.08 15.25 3.74
C PHE A 585 -8.72 16.62 4.01
N MET A 586 -7.95 17.56 4.56
CA MET A 586 -8.48 18.84 5.07
C MET A 586 -7.67 20.00 4.50
N GLY A 587 -8.28 20.79 3.62
CA GLY A 587 -7.60 21.95 3.01
C GLY A 587 -6.57 21.57 1.94
N THR A 588 -6.67 20.39 1.34
CA THR A 588 -5.83 20.03 0.19
C THR A 588 -6.33 20.70 -1.10
N ASP A 589 -5.44 20.90 -2.07
CA ASP A 589 -5.85 21.41 -3.37
C ASP A 589 -6.75 20.43 -4.12
N VAL A 590 -6.42 19.14 -4.06
CA VAL A 590 -7.21 18.04 -4.63
C VAL A 590 -7.37 16.95 -3.56
N GLY A 591 -8.52 16.27 -3.54
CA GLY A 591 -8.75 15.14 -2.65
C GLY A 591 -8.02 13.89 -3.14
N LEU A 592 -8.68 13.14 -4.03
CA LEU A 592 -8.11 11.99 -4.74
C LEU A 592 -7.59 12.45 -6.11
N ARG A 593 -6.27 12.35 -6.35
CA ARG A 593 -5.60 12.95 -7.51
C ARG A 593 -4.87 11.92 -8.36
N PHE A 594 -5.36 11.65 -9.57
CA PHE A 594 -4.74 10.70 -10.50
C PHE A 594 -4.30 11.45 -11.76
N LYS A 595 -2.99 11.64 -11.92
CA LYS A 595 -2.40 12.53 -12.92
C LYS A 595 -1.43 11.80 -13.84
N THR A 596 -1.57 12.01 -15.14
CA THR A 596 -0.63 11.53 -16.17
C THR A 596 -0.67 12.43 -17.41
N ALA A 597 0.23 12.21 -18.36
CA ALA A 597 0.33 12.96 -19.62
C ALA A 597 0.79 12.04 -20.75
N ARG A 598 0.54 12.44 -22.00
CA ARG A 598 1.20 11.82 -23.17
C ARG A 598 2.71 11.84 -22.98
N GLY A 599 3.36 10.77 -23.41
CA GLY A 599 4.79 10.56 -23.20
C GLY A 599 5.09 9.74 -21.95
N ARG A 600 4.19 9.65 -20.95
CA ARG A 600 4.41 8.83 -19.75
C ARG A 600 4.34 7.34 -20.07
N GLY A 601 3.31 6.89 -20.77
CA GLY A 601 3.02 5.46 -20.92
C GLY A 601 2.53 4.84 -19.61
N GLY A 602 2.83 3.56 -19.38
CA GLY A 602 2.50 2.87 -18.14
C GLY A 602 0.99 2.59 -17.95
N VAL A 603 0.68 1.80 -16.92
CA VAL A 603 -0.69 1.43 -16.57
C VAL A 603 -0.90 1.62 -15.07
N VAL A 604 -1.95 2.35 -14.69
CA VAL A 604 -2.47 2.37 -13.32
C VAL A 604 -3.74 1.54 -13.26
N GLU A 605 -3.75 0.50 -12.42
CA GLU A 605 -4.89 -0.41 -12.30
C GLU A 605 -5.09 -1.04 -10.93
N ASN A 606 -6.31 -1.51 -10.65
CA ASN A 606 -6.65 -2.17 -9.37
C ASN A 606 -6.41 -1.26 -8.16
N ILE A 607 -7.06 -0.08 -8.19
CA ILE A 607 -7.02 0.90 -7.10
C ILE A 607 -8.36 0.85 -6.35
N PHE A 608 -8.29 0.64 -5.04
CA PHE A 608 -9.46 0.49 -4.19
C PHE A 608 -9.42 1.57 -3.10
N VAL A 609 -10.48 2.36 -3.02
CA VAL A 609 -10.64 3.42 -2.02
C VAL A 609 -11.97 3.20 -1.30
N ASP A 610 -11.95 3.16 0.03
CA ASP A 610 -13.16 3.03 0.86
C ASP A 610 -13.06 3.90 2.12
N GLY A 611 -13.93 4.88 2.30
CA GLY A 611 -13.93 5.70 3.51
C GLY A 611 -12.89 6.81 3.43
N VAL A 612 -13.21 7.87 2.70
CA VAL A 612 -12.40 9.09 2.65
C VAL A 612 -13.29 10.29 2.91
N ASP A 613 -12.95 11.06 3.94
CA ASP A 613 -13.67 12.27 4.32
C ASP A 613 -12.84 13.51 4.01
N MET A 614 -13.46 14.52 3.40
CA MET A 614 -12.80 15.69 2.85
C MET A 614 -13.52 16.98 3.21
N THR A 615 -12.76 18.04 3.51
CA THR A 615 -13.30 19.40 3.70
C THR A 615 -12.36 20.43 3.09
N ASP A 616 -12.95 21.52 2.60
CA ASP A 616 -12.25 22.71 2.12
C ASP A 616 -11.25 22.42 0.98
N ILE A 617 -11.64 21.57 0.04
CA ILE A 617 -10.81 21.22 -1.11
C ILE A 617 -10.80 22.38 -2.11
N ALA A 618 -9.62 22.88 -2.49
CA ALA A 618 -9.54 24.09 -3.32
C ALA A 618 -9.99 23.85 -4.78
N GLY A 619 -9.58 22.73 -5.36
CA GLY A 619 -9.84 22.28 -6.73
C GLY A 619 -10.85 21.14 -6.78
N GLU A 620 -10.42 19.95 -7.20
CA GLU A 620 -11.29 18.78 -7.39
C GLU A 620 -11.32 17.84 -6.17
N ALA A 621 -12.51 17.39 -5.78
CA ALA A 621 -12.60 16.34 -4.76
C ALA A 621 -12.07 14.99 -5.29
N ILE A 622 -12.41 14.63 -6.53
CA ILE A 622 -11.90 13.44 -7.23
C ILE A 622 -11.47 13.84 -8.65
N LEU A 623 -10.18 13.71 -8.95
CA LEU A 623 -9.56 14.06 -10.22
C LEU A 623 -8.94 12.85 -10.90
N PHE A 624 -9.34 12.60 -12.15
CA PHE A 624 -8.58 11.79 -13.10
C PHE A 624 -8.24 12.66 -14.32
N ASP A 625 -6.95 12.81 -14.60
CA ASP A 625 -6.50 13.69 -15.67
C ASP A 625 -5.29 13.15 -16.43
N MET A 626 -5.46 13.01 -17.75
CA MET A 626 -4.40 12.62 -18.69
C MET A 626 -3.76 13.81 -19.43
N TYR A 627 -4.08 15.05 -19.03
CA TYR A 627 -3.48 16.29 -19.54
C TYR A 627 -2.65 17.03 -18.48
N TYR A 628 -1.96 16.29 -17.61
CA TYR A 628 -1.07 16.88 -16.60
C TYR A 628 -0.08 17.88 -17.23
N ALA A 629 0.21 18.96 -16.50
CA ALA A 629 0.99 20.14 -16.92
C ALA A 629 0.39 21.01 -18.03
N ALA A 630 -0.71 20.60 -18.68
CA ALA A 630 -1.44 21.48 -19.59
C ALA A 630 -2.30 22.52 -18.85
N LYS A 631 -2.76 22.18 -17.63
CA LYS A 631 -3.56 23.05 -16.77
C LYS A 631 -3.38 22.70 -15.29
N ASP A 632 -3.19 23.71 -14.45
CA ASP A 632 -3.18 23.54 -12.99
C ASP A 632 -4.63 23.33 -12.46
N PRO A 633 -4.88 22.37 -11.55
CA PRO A 633 -6.18 22.22 -10.89
C PRO A 633 -6.60 23.45 -10.08
N VAL A 634 -5.65 24.20 -9.51
CA VAL A 634 -5.90 25.45 -8.77
C VAL A 634 -5.20 26.60 -9.49
N PRO A 635 -5.84 27.18 -10.52
CA PRO A 635 -5.22 28.23 -11.31
C PRO A 635 -4.92 29.46 -10.45
N LEU A 636 -3.75 30.06 -10.68
CA LEU A 636 -3.42 31.35 -10.06
C LEU A 636 -4.26 32.47 -10.70
N ALA A 637 -4.44 33.57 -9.96
CA ALA A 637 -5.19 34.72 -10.45
C ALA A 637 -4.60 35.24 -11.79
N GLY A 638 -5.42 35.24 -12.84
CA GLY A 638 -5.03 35.67 -14.20
C GLY A 638 -4.60 34.56 -15.15
N GLU A 639 -4.51 33.30 -14.71
CA GLU A 639 -4.24 32.15 -15.59
C GLU A 639 -5.49 31.76 -16.40
N SER A 640 -5.26 31.28 -17.63
CA SER A 640 -6.34 30.86 -18.53
C SER A 640 -7.11 29.66 -17.98
N THR A 641 -8.44 29.74 -18.00
CA THR A 641 -9.33 28.66 -17.58
C THR A 641 -9.75 27.75 -18.73
N ALA A 642 -9.33 28.05 -19.97
CA ALA A 642 -9.75 27.31 -21.16
C ALA A 642 -9.34 25.83 -21.12
N PRO A 643 -10.19 24.90 -21.58
CA PRO A 643 -9.85 23.48 -21.64
C PRO A 643 -8.72 23.21 -22.64
N PRO A 644 -7.87 22.18 -22.40
CA PRO A 644 -6.84 21.80 -23.36
C PRO A 644 -7.46 21.33 -24.68
N VAL A 645 -6.72 21.49 -25.78
CA VAL A 645 -7.19 21.05 -27.10
C VAL A 645 -7.21 19.52 -27.14
N MET A 646 -8.42 18.94 -27.16
CA MET A 646 -8.63 17.49 -27.22
C MET A 646 -8.50 16.96 -28.65
N LYS A 647 -7.26 16.85 -29.14
CA LYS A 647 -6.92 16.22 -30.42
C LYS A 647 -6.43 14.77 -30.20
N ALA A 648 -6.88 13.85 -31.04
CA ALA A 648 -6.41 12.46 -31.04
C ALA A 648 -4.99 12.35 -31.61
N GLU A 649 -4.18 11.46 -31.03
CA GLU A 649 -2.84 11.11 -31.49
C GLU A 649 -2.71 9.59 -31.72
N PRO A 650 -1.73 9.12 -32.51
CA PRO A 650 -1.46 7.69 -32.65
C PRO A 650 -1.06 7.04 -31.32
N LEU A 651 -1.57 5.84 -31.05
CA LEU A 651 -1.17 5.04 -29.91
C LEU A 651 0.31 4.66 -30.01
N ASN A 652 1.04 4.80 -28.92
CA ASN A 652 2.43 4.36 -28.77
C ASN A 652 2.71 3.96 -27.31
N GLU A 653 3.94 3.51 -27.03
CA GLU A 653 4.35 3.12 -25.67
C GLU A 653 4.22 4.24 -24.62
N GLY A 654 4.23 5.51 -25.05
CA GLY A 654 4.04 6.70 -24.23
C GLY A 654 2.57 7.08 -24.02
N THR A 655 1.60 6.33 -24.57
CA THR A 655 0.17 6.55 -24.30
C THR A 655 -0.20 5.93 -22.94
N PRO A 656 -0.55 6.73 -21.91
CA PRO A 656 -0.81 6.19 -20.58
C PRO A 656 -2.20 5.56 -20.47
N GLN A 657 -2.41 4.74 -19.44
CA GLN A 657 -3.70 4.12 -19.15
C GLN A 657 -4.07 4.24 -17.66
N LEU A 658 -5.28 4.71 -17.37
CA LEU A 658 -5.90 4.68 -16.05
C LEU A 658 -7.15 3.79 -16.13
N ARG A 659 -7.17 2.67 -15.40
CA ARG A 659 -8.32 1.75 -15.39
C ARG A 659 -8.55 1.03 -14.07
N GLY A 660 -9.73 0.46 -13.86
CA GLY A 660 -9.97 -0.48 -12.76
C GLY A 660 -9.89 0.18 -11.37
N PHE A 661 -10.64 1.27 -11.19
CA PHE A 661 -10.75 1.96 -9.89
C PHE A 661 -12.10 1.63 -9.25
N ARG A 662 -12.09 1.35 -7.94
CA ARG A 662 -13.30 1.20 -7.12
C ARG A 662 -13.20 2.15 -5.94
N ILE A 663 -14.01 3.20 -5.94
CA ILE A 663 -14.03 4.25 -4.91
C ILE A 663 -15.40 4.24 -4.27
N ARG A 664 -15.46 4.06 -2.95
CA ARG A 664 -16.73 4.03 -2.21
C ARG A 664 -16.66 4.78 -0.88
N ASN A 665 -17.82 5.16 -0.37
CA ASN A 665 -17.97 5.82 0.93
C ASN A 665 -17.06 7.06 1.03
N VAL A 666 -17.29 8.02 0.14
CA VAL A 666 -16.52 9.26 0.09
C VAL A 666 -17.43 10.44 0.39
N THR A 667 -17.01 11.31 1.32
CA THR A 667 -17.72 12.55 1.65
C THR A 667 -16.80 13.73 1.40
N CYS A 668 -17.30 14.75 0.71
CA CYS A 668 -16.58 16.01 0.52
C CYS A 668 -17.49 17.19 0.83
N LYS A 669 -17.06 18.05 1.75
CA LYS A 669 -17.70 19.33 2.04
C LYS A 669 -16.86 20.48 1.51
N GLY A 670 -17.22 20.99 0.34
CA GLY A 670 -16.51 22.08 -0.32
C GLY A 670 -15.44 21.58 -1.29
N ALA A 671 -15.67 21.83 -2.58
CA ALA A 671 -14.73 21.66 -3.67
C ALA A 671 -15.10 22.61 -4.83
N THR A 672 -14.17 22.92 -5.73
CA THR A 672 -14.51 23.59 -7.00
C THR A 672 -15.26 22.63 -7.93
N THR A 673 -14.79 21.40 -8.11
CA THR A 673 -15.52 20.37 -8.87
C THR A 673 -15.61 19.09 -8.04
N GLY A 674 -16.79 18.46 -8.03
CA GLY A 674 -16.99 17.19 -7.34
C GLY A 674 -16.16 16.08 -7.98
N ILE A 675 -16.41 15.80 -9.26
CA ILE A 675 -15.71 14.74 -10.00
C ILE A 675 -15.27 15.27 -11.36
N LEU A 676 -13.98 15.18 -11.66
CA LEU A 676 -13.43 15.43 -12.99
C LEU A 676 -12.77 14.15 -13.53
N VAL A 677 -13.24 13.69 -14.68
CA VAL A 677 -12.61 12.63 -15.47
C VAL A 677 -12.27 13.20 -16.84
N ARG A 678 -10.99 13.22 -17.19
CA ARG A 678 -10.50 13.75 -18.47
C ARG A 678 -9.47 12.82 -19.10
N GLY A 679 -9.94 11.95 -20.00
CA GLY A 679 -9.11 11.01 -20.76
C GLY A 679 -8.59 11.58 -22.08
N LEU A 680 -7.86 10.77 -22.83
CA LEU A 680 -7.40 11.11 -24.18
C LEU A 680 -8.38 10.59 -25.23
N PRO A 681 -8.59 11.30 -26.36
CA PRO A 681 -9.43 10.82 -27.46
C PRO A 681 -9.06 9.43 -28.00
N GLU A 682 -7.76 9.10 -28.04
CA GLU A 682 -7.23 7.81 -28.48
C GLU A 682 -7.20 6.75 -27.35
N MET A 683 -7.25 7.17 -26.08
CA MET A 683 -7.17 6.29 -24.91
C MET A 683 -8.01 6.83 -23.77
N SER A 684 -9.27 6.41 -23.72
CA SER A 684 -10.20 6.81 -22.69
C SER A 684 -9.81 6.29 -21.31
N ILE A 685 -10.08 7.07 -20.26
CA ILE A 685 -10.09 6.57 -18.88
C ILE A 685 -11.24 5.59 -18.75
N LYS A 686 -11.01 4.42 -18.15
CA LYS A 686 -12.03 3.37 -18.16
C LYS A 686 -12.16 2.52 -16.91
N ASP A 687 -13.28 1.82 -16.79
CA ASP A 687 -13.54 0.86 -15.71
C ASP A 687 -13.45 1.51 -14.32
N ILE A 688 -14.15 2.63 -14.12
CA ILE A 688 -14.20 3.38 -12.86
C ILE A 688 -15.57 3.18 -12.21
N SER A 689 -15.59 2.73 -10.96
CA SER A 689 -16.80 2.58 -10.15
C SER A 689 -16.75 3.50 -8.94
N LEU A 690 -17.77 4.35 -8.80
CA LEU A 690 -17.97 5.31 -7.72
C LEU A 690 -19.29 4.96 -7.00
N GLU A 691 -19.24 4.59 -5.73
CA GLU A 691 -20.44 4.15 -4.99
C GLU A 691 -20.57 4.80 -3.60
N ASN A 692 -21.78 5.22 -3.24
CA ASN A 692 -22.08 5.85 -1.93
C ASN A 692 -21.19 7.07 -1.68
N ILE A 693 -21.36 8.11 -2.49
CA ILE A 693 -20.55 9.33 -2.42
C ILE A 693 -21.45 10.55 -2.17
N VAL A 694 -21.00 11.50 -1.36
CA VAL A 694 -21.67 12.79 -1.13
C VAL A 694 -20.68 13.92 -1.34
N LEU A 695 -20.93 14.79 -2.31
CA LEU A 695 -20.04 15.91 -2.67
C LEU A 695 -20.81 17.23 -2.67
N GLU A 696 -20.35 18.18 -1.86
CA GLU A 696 -20.70 19.60 -1.94
C GLU A 696 -19.61 20.34 -2.72
N SER A 697 -19.98 20.99 -3.82
CA SER A 697 -19.01 21.60 -4.73
C SER A 697 -19.61 22.74 -5.57
N LYS A 698 -18.80 23.51 -6.30
CA LYS A 698 -19.33 24.45 -7.29
C LYS A 698 -19.89 23.70 -8.50
N LYS A 699 -19.09 22.85 -9.15
CA LYS A 699 -19.50 21.99 -10.27
C LYS A 699 -19.70 20.55 -9.81
N GLY A 700 -20.67 19.84 -10.39
CA GLY A 700 -20.93 18.43 -10.08
C GLY A 700 -19.94 17.48 -10.77
N LEU A 701 -20.42 16.76 -11.79
CA LEU A 701 -19.62 15.82 -12.57
C LEU A 701 -19.22 16.43 -13.92
N VAL A 702 -17.93 16.32 -14.27
CA VAL A 702 -17.42 16.57 -15.62
C VAL A 702 -16.68 15.32 -16.11
N CYS A 703 -17.18 14.70 -17.18
CA CYS A 703 -16.67 13.44 -17.69
C CYS A 703 -16.40 13.53 -19.20
N GLN A 704 -15.12 13.43 -19.58
CA GLN A 704 -14.65 13.64 -20.94
C GLN A 704 -13.73 12.50 -21.36
N GLU A 705 -13.96 11.95 -22.55
CA GLU A 705 -13.18 10.84 -23.12
C GLU A 705 -13.06 9.65 -22.14
N ALA A 706 -14.21 9.17 -21.66
CA ALA A 706 -14.27 8.10 -20.67
C ALA A 706 -15.09 6.89 -21.17
N GLU A 707 -14.80 5.71 -20.66
CA GLU A 707 -15.49 4.47 -21.02
C GLU A 707 -15.80 3.59 -19.80
N ASN A 708 -17.02 3.04 -19.72
CA ASN A 708 -17.41 2.15 -18.61
C ASN A 708 -17.25 2.80 -17.22
N ILE A 709 -17.81 4.00 -17.06
CA ILE A 709 -17.86 4.73 -15.79
C ILE A 709 -19.20 4.47 -15.12
N ARG A 710 -19.19 4.10 -13.84
CA ARG A 710 -20.39 3.76 -13.07
C ARG A 710 -20.44 4.59 -11.80
N LEU A 711 -21.50 5.39 -11.66
CA LEU A 711 -21.83 6.10 -10.43
C LEU A 711 -23.11 5.47 -9.85
N LYS A 712 -23.05 5.05 -8.59
CA LYS A 712 -24.19 4.45 -7.88
C LYS A 712 -24.38 5.12 -6.52
N ASN A 713 -25.60 5.56 -6.22
CA ASN A 713 -25.92 6.25 -4.97
C ASN A 713 -25.00 7.46 -4.70
N VAL A 714 -24.81 8.31 -5.71
CA VAL A 714 -23.97 9.51 -5.62
C VAL A 714 -24.86 10.75 -5.41
N THR A 715 -24.51 11.58 -4.43
CA THR A 715 -25.16 12.86 -4.14
C THR A 715 -24.24 14.00 -4.58
N LEU A 716 -24.69 14.81 -5.55
CA LEU A 716 -23.99 15.96 -6.10
C LEU A 716 -24.71 17.25 -5.70
N LEU A 717 -24.24 17.90 -4.63
CA LEU A 717 -24.77 19.16 -4.12
C LEU A 717 -24.03 20.34 -4.78
N SER A 718 -24.11 20.43 -6.12
CA SER A 718 -23.44 21.49 -6.88
C SER A 718 -24.23 22.80 -6.84
N THR A 719 -23.52 23.93 -6.80
CA THR A 719 -24.14 25.27 -6.92
C THR A 719 -24.31 25.70 -8.38
N ASP A 720 -23.36 25.33 -9.23
CA ASP A 720 -23.48 25.45 -10.68
C ASP A 720 -24.31 24.26 -11.16
N THR A 721 -25.50 24.53 -11.70
CA THR A 721 -26.48 23.51 -12.06
C THR A 721 -26.82 23.49 -13.56
N ALA A 722 -26.02 24.16 -14.39
CA ALA A 722 -26.22 24.28 -15.84
C ALA A 722 -25.02 23.75 -16.67
N PRO A 723 -24.58 22.49 -16.48
CA PRO A 723 -25.34 21.37 -15.89
C PRO A 723 -24.82 20.90 -14.52
N VAL A 724 -25.58 20.02 -13.85
CA VAL A 724 -25.10 19.22 -12.69
C VAL A 724 -24.10 18.15 -13.15
N MET A 725 -24.39 17.48 -14.27
CA MET A 725 -23.53 16.45 -14.86
C MET A 725 -23.27 16.75 -16.33
N GLU A 726 -22.01 16.72 -16.74
CA GLU A 726 -21.57 16.86 -18.11
C GLU A 726 -20.82 15.60 -18.58
N VAL A 727 -21.25 15.06 -19.71
CA VAL A 727 -20.63 13.89 -20.35
C VAL A 727 -20.30 14.23 -21.81
N GLN A 728 -19.04 14.11 -22.19
CA GLN A 728 -18.55 14.44 -23.52
C GLN A 728 -17.69 13.31 -24.11
N ASN A 729 -17.94 12.94 -25.37
CA ASN A 729 -17.20 11.91 -26.10
C ASN A 729 -16.99 10.60 -25.32
N SER A 730 -17.98 10.19 -24.51
CA SER A 730 -17.82 9.10 -23.55
C SER A 730 -18.80 7.97 -23.82
N ARG A 731 -18.42 6.74 -23.46
CA ARG A 731 -19.19 5.52 -23.78
C ARG A 731 -19.50 4.68 -22.55
N ASN A 732 -20.66 4.01 -22.54
CA ASN A 732 -21.05 3.07 -21.48
C ASN A 732 -21.03 3.73 -20.08
N ILE A 733 -21.69 4.87 -19.94
CA ILE A 733 -21.74 5.62 -18.66
C ILE A 733 -23.03 5.25 -17.94
N ALA A 734 -22.93 4.73 -16.72
CA ALA A 734 -24.08 4.37 -15.90
C ALA A 734 -24.18 5.32 -14.69
N LEU A 735 -25.30 6.04 -14.60
CA LEU A 735 -25.65 6.98 -13.55
C LEU A 735 -26.88 6.43 -12.82
N ASP A 736 -26.69 5.80 -11.66
CA ASP A 736 -27.74 5.06 -10.94
C ASP A 736 -27.98 5.65 -9.54
N GLY A 737 -29.21 6.07 -9.28
CA GLY A 737 -29.59 6.61 -7.97
C GLY A 737 -28.88 7.92 -7.63
N ILE A 738 -28.70 8.81 -8.63
CA ILE A 738 -28.09 10.11 -8.43
C ILE A 738 -29.04 11.02 -7.66
N ARG A 739 -28.54 11.70 -6.64
CA ARG A 739 -29.23 12.78 -5.92
C ARG A 739 -28.52 14.09 -6.21
N TYR A 740 -29.27 15.18 -6.29
CA TYR A 740 -28.72 16.49 -6.65
C TYR A 740 -29.55 17.61 -6.04
N THR A 741 -29.01 18.83 -6.08
CA THR A 741 -29.68 20.04 -5.57
C THR A 741 -31.04 20.25 -6.24
N ASN A 742 -32.10 20.41 -5.44
CA ASN A 742 -33.45 20.65 -5.97
C ASN A 742 -33.51 21.98 -6.74
N GLY A 743 -34.24 22.01 -7.85
CA GLY A 743 -34.37 23.20 -8.70
C GLY A 743 -33.21 23.44 -9.66
N ALA A 744 -32.30 22.47 -9.84
CA ALA A 744 -31.20 22.53 -10.79
C ALA A 744 -31.65 22.93 -12.21
N ASP A 745 -30.90 23.79 -12.88
CA ASP A 745 -31.27 24.30 -14.21
C ASP A 745 -31.24 23.21 -15.29
N LEU A 746 -30.19 22.38 -15.31
CA LEU A 746 -29.99 21.28 -16.23
C LEU A 746 -29.32 20.10 -15.51
N LEU A 747 -29.99 18.95 -15.45
CA LEU A 747 -29.43 17.78 -14.78
C LEU A 747 -28.26 17.16 -15.56
N LEU A 748 -28.44 16.82 -16.84
CA LEU A 748 -27.43 16.13 -17.63
C LEU A 748 -27.24 16.78 -19.00
N ARG A 749 -26.00 17.19 -19.31
CA ARG A 749 -25.58 17.54 -20.67
C ARG A 749 -24.77 16.41 -21.27
N VAL A 750 -25.13 15.98 -22.48
CA VAL A 750 -24.34 15.02 -23.28
C VAL A 750 -23.93 15.65 -24.60
N THR A 751 -22.63 15.73 -24.86
CA THR A 751 -22.05 16.30 -26.09
C THR A 751 -21.05 15.36 -26.75
N GLY A 752 -20.61 15.70 -27.96
CA GLY A 752 -19.58 14.94 -28.67
C GLY A 752 -20.12 13.77 -29.50
N ASP A 753 -19.63 13.64 -30.74
CA ASP A 753 -20.09 12.64 -31.71
C ASP A 753 -19.71 11.20 -31.33
N ARG A 754 -18.76 11.02 -30.41
CA ARG A 754 -18.36 9.71 -29.88
C ARG A 754 -19.15 9.26 -28.65
N SER A 755 -20.11 10.06 -28.18
CA SER A 755 -20.92 9.72 -27.01
C SER A 755 -21.94 8.63 -27.30
N LYS A 756 -21.93 7.56 -26.48
CA LYS A 756 -22.77 6.37 -26.69
C LYS A 756 -23.15 5.68 -25.38
N ASP A 757 -24.34 5.08 -25.32
CA ASP A 757 -24.75 4.18 -24.23
C ASP A 757 -24.65 4.85 -22.84
N ILE A 758 -25.26 6.03 -22.70
CA ILE A 758 -25.36 6.80 -21.46
C ILE A 758 -26.69 6.45 -20.77
N ARG A 759 -26.63 5.84 -19.60
CA ARG A 759 -27.81 5.38 -18.86
C ARG A 759 -27.99 6.20 -17.59
N LEU A 760 -29.17 6.81 -17.44
CA LEU A 760 -29.63 7.42 -16.20
C LEU A 760 -30.76 6.57 -15.62
N ALA A 761 -30.57 6.03 -14.42
CA ALA A 761 -31.51 5.11 -13.77
C ALA A 761 -31.78 5.54 -12.32
N ASN A 762 -32.97 5.20 -11.81
CA ASN A 762 -33.38 5.38 -10.41
C ASN A 762 -33.18 6.80 -9.85
N THR A 763 -33.14 7.80 -10.74
CA THR A 763 -32.87 9.21 -10.43
C THR A 763 -34.14 10.02 -10.66
N ASN A 764 -34.55 10.84 -9.69
CA ASN A 764 -35.74 11.68 -9.84
C ASN A 764 -35.44 12.91 -10.70
N THR A 765 -35.58 12.78 -12.02
CA THR A 765 -35.26 13.86 -12.98
C THR A 765 -36.19 15.08 -12.87
N LYS A 766 -37.35 14.94 -12.21
CA LYS A 766 -38.33 16.04 -12.05
C LYS A 766 -37.87 17.14 -11.09
N GLN A 767 -36.77 16.94 -10.37
CA GLN A 767 -36.19 17.97 -9.51
C GLN A 767 -35.38 19.01 -10.29
N ALA A 768 -35.09 18.79 -11.58
CA ALA A 768 -34.43 19.76 -12.44
C ALA A 768 -35.46 20.47 -13.34
N LYS A 769 -35.16 21.71 -13.73
CA LYS A 769 -35.95 22.46 -14.71
C LYS A 769 -35.87 21.82 -16.10
N LYS A 770 -34.70 21.30 -16.45
CA LYS A 770 -34.44 20.51 -17.65
C LYS A 770 -33.68 19.23 -17.28
N ASP A 771 -34.16 18.09 -17.76
CA ASP A 771 -33.58 16.78 -17.46
C ASP A 771 -32.32 16.50 -18.29
N VAL A 772 -32.41 16.57 -19.61
CA VAL A 772 -31.32 16.23 -20.52
C VAL A 772 -31.17 17.27 -21.63
N GLU A 773 -29.93 17.62 -21.93
CA GLU A 773 -29.54 18.39 -23.11
C GLU A 773 -28.57 17.59 -23.97
N LEU A 774 -28.90 17.44 -25.25
CA LEU A 774 -28.06 16.75 -26.23
C LEU A 774 -27.42 17.80 -27.16
N GLY A 775 -26.10 17.71 -27.33
CA GLY A 775 -25.39 18.49 -28.34
C GLY A 775 -25.81 18.10 -29.77
N GLN A 776 -25.59 19.00 -30.73
CA GLN A 776 -26.05 18.84 -32.13
C GLN A 776 -25.64 17.52 -32.79
N LYS A 777 -24.48 16.96 -32.40
CA LYS A 777 -23.94 15.71 -32.96
C LYS A 777 -24.28 14.44 -32.15
N VAL A 778 -25.16 14.55 -31.15
CA VAL A 778 -25.52 13.43 -30.27
C VAL A 778 -26.90 12.89 -30.65
N ALA A 779 -26.96 11.60 -31.00
CA ALA A 779 -28.23 10.96 -31.33
C ALA A 779 -29.14 10.81 -30.09
N LYS A 780 -30.47 10.92 -30.26
CA LYS A 780 -31.42 10.78 -29.14
C LYS A 780 -31.29 9.45 -28.38
N LYS A 781 -30.98 8.36 -29.10
CA LYS A 781 -30.77 7.01 -28.52
C LYS A 781 -29.51 6.89 -27.65
N THR A 782 -28.64 7.90 -27.65
CA THR A 782 -27.41 7.90 -26.83
C THR A 782 -27.73 7.92 -25.34
N VAL A 783 -28.85 8.52 -24.94
CA VAL A 783 -29.27 8.59 -23.53
C VAL A 783 -30.49 7.72 -23.31
N VAL A 784 -30.38 6.75 -22.41
CA VAL A 784 -31.48 5.89 -21.96
C VAL A 784 -31.85 6.25 -20.53
N MET A 785 -33.08 6.70 -20.33
CA MET A 785 -33.62 6.97 -19.00
C MET A 785 -34.50 5.80 -18.55
N ALA A 786 -34.11 5.13 -17.47
CA ALA A 786 -34.94 4.13 -16.81
C ALA A 786 -35.69 4.79 -15.65
N LYS A 787 -37.03 4.75 -15.70
CA LYS A 787 -37.88 5.33 -14.65
C LYS A 787 -37.72 4.54 -13.34
N ARG A 788 -37.81 5.28 -12.24
CA ARG A 788 -37.93 4.74 -10.89
C ARG A 788 -39.36 4.28 -10.62
#